data_AF-A0A9P8IP43-F1
#
_entry.id   AF-A0A9P8IP43-F1
#
_cell.length_a   1.000
_cell.length_b   1.000
_cell.length_c   1.000
_cell.angle_alpha   90.00
_cell.angle_beta   90.00
_cell.angle_gamma   90.00
#
_symmetry.space_group_name_H-M   'P 1'
#
loop_
_entity.id
_entity.type
_entity.pdbx_description
1 polymer ?
#
loop_
_entity_poly.entity_id
_entity_poly.type
_entity_poly.pdbx_seq_one_letter_code
_entity_poly.pdbx_strand_id
1 'polypeptide(L)'
;MPDSYLKRVVCIYGIKGCGKSVLIKSIAQKLGEQGQIALHFSFWSGNENQRKLEDLLRTLVWQTLRRITDADLEKISKLLTRSDGIDKRSLVEAVRIALSGISKKVYCTIDGIDESTEDWNSDADGCLSTVLDLVKNHANLNVLLAGREHSLRTLLKRAVPRLEITESLIRGDIAKLIAVEIHDSLESYSPVIRDEAQKNLEVKTQVMFLWVTLVLKELRRCSSVEDIRQTLQQVPHDLDREYHRLLLQLVTRTRGSLAKPSISMKRARYVLSSILACPEPMTGEDLCYAYATQVNVNGTIENDLITIEGIMDACGDFVRVTEGRYHTIHASASDFLMRPKDEWESEDKDISYFRVDLAEAQESMSLACFKYIKSIDLGYPLTDGGASSLSSRYTFFSYVARYLPFHLAEALQGNGQVGPETSKFVRTHHFCALIEYLLATSQNSLPNDFLGSMYYWSEIFARMWMELNRAFDLELDRRERDFGSQDERYQSWLALAFLIPADAQRLAEQQAQPFARSARNHQSVVAETRGKAISMLPQHITNTHGPIIQRVSGSIQTLSQIFATFRSTGADLLASSAESMPVPVLLLAGRTANRQRNPLLAEKLAIISVNKTKGRGDIFEFCSLLLLAAVRFHANHDTSEMNVEMVRKSVRIANCLPPQPHVQLLKMEALEILVSMLLSLGRRDEADEFLRSFEDLVGRDRKKLDSRVWEYGIRHTGLGAAHRIGGLQYMARNLFFSGNYTVSADFAAQGIEILADSGSKPKPRDLGLLAIHRDSLYKAGKLDECISSCQELLGLLTKLAAEPIVTDARWQTQMFVARCLAQQGNMAEADTWFRKAADEMALLGPDRRHQKGQNWFLFMVEDAALLGQYTVSQSLAHELLEMKRVPPPNDEADLGFGPLESLVSKLKAIDCIDPAYREFLRCHSLLMTVQNVQNTEGKLNWLGRRLWSMHDYPESFSKRIPLLKLKYIDTCLHLDDGLLNAIEGYIMLGNFFFERGNTEAADIVSSDAASRIFSDISSDDPSWSFRLASQVYLFAGKFSKCIPLLCKGYEKSLHVNGDTVFTFEMEMVYAFTYIYALEEFEEDLEKVDLRLSFLEKSCEHLSKASRRMDYIDRHKGSRSQEEQSNGEYDAEQSRRERMTDLKARLEDLNGGSMLTEAMARLESVAPGAEVSREGNS
;
A
#
# COMPACT_ATOMS: atom_id res chain seq x y z
N MET A 1 -24.73 -45.32 -1.93
CA MET A 1 -23.57 -44.91 -2.75
C MET A 1 -23.45 -43.40 -2.67
N PRO A 2 -22.50 -42.84 -1.88
CA PRO A 2 -22.42 -41.41 -1.57
C PRO A 2 -22.23 -40.47 -2.78
N ASP A 3 -21.79 -40.98 -3.94
CA ASP A 3 -21.42 -40.17 -5.11
C ASP A 3 -22.24 -40.43 -6.38
N SER A 4 -23.49 -40.90 -6.26
CA SER A 4 -24.33 -41.23 -7.43
C SER A 4 -24.60 -40.03 -8.36
N TYR A 5 -24.58 -38.80 -7.83
CA TYR A 5 -24.80 -37.56 -8.59
C TYR A 5 -23.66 -37.25 -9.57
N LEU A 6 -22.44 -37.74 -9.33
CA LEU A 6 -21.28 -37.55 -10.22
C LEU A 6 -21.47 -38.19 -11.60
N LYS A 7 -22.35 -39.19 -11.72
CA LYS A 7 -22.72 -39.77 -13.03
C LYS A 7 -23.43 -38.77 -13.96
N ARG A 8 -23.95 -37.66 -13.42
CA ARG A 8 -24.59 -36.56 -14.16
C ARG A 8 -23.61 -35.42 -14.47
N VAL A 9 -22.33 -35.59 -14.15
CA VAL A 9 -21.26 -34.63 -14.45
C VAL A 9 -20.31 -35.28 -15.45
N VAL A 10 -20.13 -34.69 -16.62
CA VAL A 10 -19.26 -35.19 -17.68
C VAL A 10 -18.10 -34.20 -17.89
N CYS A 11 -16.87 -34.71 -17.97
CA CYS A 11 -15.69 -33.89 -18.25
C CYS A 11 -15.18 -34.12 -19.67
N ILE A 12 -14.88 -33.04 -20.40
CA ILE A 12 -14.18 -33.07 -21.68
C ILE A 12 -12.88 -32.25 -21.56
N TYR A 13 -11.74 -32.86 -21.81
CA TYR A 13 -10.45 -32.16 -21.71
C TYR A 13 -9.52 -32.50 -22.85
N GLY A 14 -8.55 -31.62 -23.13
CA GLY A 14 -7.56 -31.83 -24.19
C GLY A 14 -6.72 -30.60 -24.46
N ILE A 15 -5.75 -30.72 -25.38
CA ILE A 15 -4.81 -29.65 -25.70
C ILE A 15 -5.48 -28.42 -26.32
N LYS A 16 -4.72 -27.34 -26.45
CA LYS A 16 -5.18 -26.09 -27.07
C LYS A 16 -5.47 -26.32 -28.57
N GLY A 17 -6.53 -25.72 -29.10
CA GLY A 17 -6.87 -25.84 -30.53
C GLY A 17 -7.46 -27.19 -30.98
N CYS A 18 -7.68 -28.16 -30.08
CA CYS A 18 -8.26 -29.47 -30.41
C CYS A 18 -9.79 -29.50 -30.60
N GLY A 19 -10.45 -28.34 -30.66
CA GLY A 19 -11.88 -28.24 -31.04
C GLY A 19 -12.90 -28.41 -29.91
N LYS A 20 -12.48 -28.40 -28.63
CA LYS A 20 -13.39 -28.51 -27.46
C LYS A 20 -14.61 -27.59 -27.54
N SER A 21 -14.40 -26.29 -27.73
CA SER A 21 -15.48 -25.30 -27.81
C SER A 21 -16.46 -25.57 -28.94
N VAL A 22 -15.96 -26.04 -30.10
CA VAL A 22 -16.79 -26.41 -31.25
C VAL A 22 -17.64 -27.64 -30.91
N LEU A 23 -17.04 -28.65 -30.28
CA LEU A 23 -17.73 -29.86 -29.83
C LEU A 23 -18.85 -29.53 -28.83
N ILE A 24 -18.57 -28.70 -27.83
CA ILE A 24 -19.55 -28.34 -26.80
C ILE A 24 -20.71 -27.55 -27.40
N LYS A 25 -20.41 -26.59 -28.28
CA LYS A 25 -21.45 -25.86 -29.01
C LYS A 25 -22.33 -26.80 -29.83
N SER A 26 -21.73 -27.78 -30.51
CA SER A 26 -22.46 -28.81 -31.27
C SER A 26 -23.34 -29.68 -30.36
N ILE A 27 -22.83 -30.09 -29.19
CA ILE A 27 -23.60 -30.84 -28.18
C ILE A 27 -24.80 -30.01 -27.70
N ALA A 28 -24.58 -28.75 -27.32
CA ALA A 28 -25.63 -27.86 -26.85
C ALA A 28 -26.72 -27.64 -27.91
N GLN A 29 -26.32 -27.44 -29.17
CA GLN A 29 -27.24 -27.32 -30.29
C GLN A 29 -28.08 -28.59 -30.49
N LYS A 30 -27.43 -29.76 -30.54
CA LYS A 30 -28.11 -31.04 -30.76
C LYS A 30 -29.07 -31.40 -29.63
N LEU A 31 -28.73 -31.05 -28.40
CA LEU A 31 -29.64 -31.16 -27.25
C LEU A 31 -30.88 -30.26 -27.44
N GLY A 32 -30.69 -29.03 -27.92
CA GLY A 32 -31.77 -28.12 -28.27
C GLY A 32 -32.69 -28.69 -29.38
N GLU A 33 -32.10 -29.24 -30.45
CA GLU A 33 -32.83 -29.88 -31.56
C GLU A 33 -33.66 -31.09 -31.09
N GLN A 34 -33.18 -31.82 -30.07
CA GLN A 34 -33.90 -32.91 -29.42
C GLN A 34 -34.97 -32.44 -28.41
N GLY A 35 -35.27 -31.14 -28.37
CA GLY A 35 -36.26 -30.55 -27.47
C GLY A 35 -35.86 -30.56 -26.00
N GLN A 36 -34.57 -30.77 -25.69
CA GLN A 36 -34.05 -30.71 -24.32
C GLN A 36 -33.77 -29.27 -23.89
N ILE A 37 -33.70 -29.03 -22.58
CA ILE A 37 -33.31 -27.72 -22.05
C ILE A 37 -31.78 -27.69 -21.99
N ALA A 38 -31.16 -27.04 -22.96
CA ALA A 38 -29.73 -26.81 -23.00
C ALA A 38 -29.40 -25.40 -22.48
N LEU A 39 -28.61 -25.33 -21.42
CA LEU A 39 -27.97 -24.12 -20.92
C LEU A 39 -26.52 -24.12 -21.39
N HIS A 40 -25.99 -22.94 -21.71
CA HIS A 40 -24.62 -22.81 -22.20
C HIS A 40 -23.93 -21.58 -21.62
N PHE A 41 -22.70 -21.77 -21.17
CA PHE A 41 -21.80 -20.70 -20.79
C PHE A 41 -20.38 -21.06 -21.23
N SER A 42 -19.62 -20.06 -21.66
CA SER A 42 -18.21 -20.20 -22.00
C SER A 42 -17.42 -19.18 -21.21
N PHE A 43 -16.44 -19.65 -20.45
CA PHE A 43 -15.41 -18.78 -19.95
C PHE A 43 -14.57 -18.30 -21.12
N TRP A 44 -14.43 -16.98 -21.25
CA TRP A 44 -13.65 -16.39 -22.31
C TRP A 44 -12.75 -15.31 -21.75
N SER A 45 -11.46 -15.56 -21.91
CA SER A 45 -10.42 -14.70 -21.38
C SER A 45 -10.54 -13.28 -21.97
N GLY A 46 -10.96 -13.13 -23.23
CA GLY A 46 -11.11 -11.84 -23.91
C GLY A 46 -12.29 -10.95 -23.47
N ASN A 47 -13.12 -11.38 -22.52
CA ASN A 47 -14.27 -10.59 -22.02
C ASN A 47 -14.33 -10.60 -20.49
N GLU A 48 -14.26 -9.44 -19.85
CA GLU A 48 -14.29 -9.34 -18.38
C GLU A 48 -15.59 -9.88 -17.76
N ASN A 49 -16.70 -9.88 -18.51
CA ASN A 49 -18.02 -10.37 -18.05
C ASN A 49 -18.25 -11.87 -18.28
N GLN A 50 -17.20 -12.63 -18.64
CA GLN A 50 -17.29 -14.07 -18.89
C GLN A 50 -16.13 -14.83 -18.24
N ARG A 51 -15.69 -14.41 -17.05
CA ARG A 51 -14.48 -14.96 -16.41
C ARG A 51 -14.72 -15.51 -15.02
N LYS A 52 -15.76 -15.05 -14.34
CA LYS A 52 -16.08 -15.37 -12.93
C LYS A 52 -17.24 -16.34 -12.79
N LEU A 53 -17.35 -16.98 -11.62
CA LEU A 53 -18.52 -17.81 -11.26
C LEU A 53 -19.81 -17.01 -11.29
N GLU A 54 -19.77 -15.75 -10.84
CA GLU A 54 -20.95 -14.89 -10.84
C GLU A 54 -21.49 -14.67 -12.26
N ASP A 55 -20.61 -14.59 -13.26
CA ASP A 55 -20.99 -14.43 -14.66
C ASP A 55 -21.70 -15.69 -15.18
N LEU A 56 -21.16 -16.86 -14.83
CA LEU A 56 -21.81 -18.14 -15.07
C LEU A 56 -23.19 -18.16 -14.41
N LEU A 57 -23.28 -17.86 -13.12
CA LEU A 57 -24.55 -17.89 -12.37
C LEU A 57 -25.56 -16.90 -12.93
N ARG A 58 -25.18 -15.65 -13.21
CA ARG A 58 -26.04 -14.63 -13.85
C ARG A 58 -26.58 -15.13 -15.18
N THR A 59 -25.72 -15.75 -15.98
CA THR A 59 -26.12 -16.34 -17.27
C THR A 59 -27.08 -17.51 -17.08
N LEU A 60 -26.84 -18.39 -16.10
CA LEU A 60 -27.73 -19.50 -15.80
C LEU A 60 -29.10 -19.01 -15.31
N VAL A 61 -29.15 -17.98 -14.45
CA VAL A 61 -30.40 -17.32 -14.07
C VAL A 61 -31.10 -16.81 -15.31
N TRP A 62 -30.45 -16.00 -16.14
CA TRP A 62 -31.05 -15.44 -17.35
C TRP A 62 -31.61 -16.51 -18.31
N GLN A 63 -30.86 -17.59 -18.55
CA GLN A 63 -31.30 -18.67 -19.43
C GLN A 63 -32.45 -19.49 -18.84
N THR A 64 -32.46 -19.70 -17.52
CA THR A 64 -33.52 -20.47 -16.83
C THR A 64 -34.78 -19.66 -16.62
N LEU A 65 -34.70 -18.36 -16.37
CA LEU A 65 -35.86 -17.46 -16.23
C LEU A 65 -36.79 -17.51 -17.44
N ARG A 66 -36.24 -17.73 -18.65
CA ARG A 66 -37.01 -17.89 -19.89
C ARG A 66 -37.83 -19.19 -19.95
N ARG A 67 -37.74 -20.07 -18.95
CA ARG A 67 -38.26 -21.44 -18.95
C ARG A 67 -39.13 -21.78 -17.73
N ILE A 68 -39.34 -20.83 -16.82
CA ILE A 68 -40.12 -21.01 -15.59
C ILE A 68 -41.46 -20.26 -15.66
N THR A 69 -42.30 -20.47 -14.66
CA THR A 69 -43.62 -19.82 -14.55
C THR A 69 -43.52 -18.42 -13.93
N ASP A 70 -44.53 -17.57 -14.16
CA ASP A 70 -44.60 -16.22 -13.57
C ASP A 70 -44.57 -16.24 -12.02
N ALA A 71 -45.11 -17.30 -11.40
CA ALA A 71 -45.10 -17.46 -9.94
C ALA A 71 -43.68 -17.71 -9.39
N ASP A 72 -42.83 -18.42 -10.14
CA ASP A 72 -41.43 -18.64 -9.75
C ASP A 72 -40.56 -17.43 -10.10
N LEU A 73 -40.89 -16.71 -11.19
CA LEU A 73 -40.29 -15.44 -11.55
C LEU A 73 -40.47 -14.39 -10.43
N GLU A 74 -41.64 -14.32 -9.80
CA GLU A 74 -41.90 -13.37 -8.71
C GLU A 74 -41.03 -13.66 -7.47
N LYS A 75 -40.80 -14.93 -7.14
CA LYS A 75 -39.89 -15.33 -6.04
C LYS A 75 -38.45 -14.90 -6.31
N ILE A 76 -37.98 -15.12 -7.54
CA ILE A 76 -36.62 -14.74 -7.96
C ILE A 76 -36.49 -13.22 -8.05
N SER A 77 -37.50 -12.53 -8.57
CA SER A 77 -37.53 -11.07 -8.63
C SER A 77 -37.41 -10.46 -7.23
N LYS A 78 -38.19 -10.94 -6.25
CA LYS A 78 -38.09 -10.52 -4.85
C LYS A 78 -36.73 -10.80 -4.23
N LEU A 79 -36.08 -11.90 -4.60
CA LEU A 79 -34.73 -12.23 -4.13
C LEU A 79 -33.68 -11.27 -4.70
N LEU A 80 -33.77 -10.95 -5.99
CA LEU A 80 -32.78 -10.13 -6.71
C LEU A 80 -32.99 -8.61 -6.54
N THR A 81 -34.15 -8.17 -6.03
CA THR A 81 -34.50 -6.74 -5.85
C THR A 81 -34.47 -6.25 -4.40
N ARG A 82 -34.26 -7.14 -3.41
CA ARG A 82 -34.33 -6.81 -1.97
C ARG A 82 -33.01 -6.32 -1.33
N SER A 83 -31.89 -6.21 -2.06
CA SER A 83 -30.56 -5.93 -1.49
C SER A 83 -29.76 -4.84 -2.22
N ASP A 84 -28.83 -4.20 -1.49
CA ASP A 84 -27.87 -3.17 -1.95
C ASP A 84 -26.78 -3.70 -2.92
N GLY A 85 -27.09 -4.79 -3.65
CA GLY A 85 -26.20 -5.51 -4.56
C GLY A 85 -26.61 -6.98 -4.76
N ILE A 86 -26.27 -7.56 -5.91
CA ILE A 86 -26.52 -8.97 -6.24
C ILE A 86 -25.25 -9.78 -5.93
N ASP A 87 -25.25 -10.54 -4.83
CA ASP A 87 -24.11 -11.36 -4.38
C ASP A 87 -24.15 -12.83 -4.88
N LYS A 88 -23.04 -13.55 -4.78
CA LYS A 88 -22.91 -14.98 -5.16
C LYS A 88 -24.01 -15.84 -4.53
N ARG A 89 -24.34 -15.62 -3.25
CA ARG A 89 -25.32 -16.42 -2.52
C ARG A 89 -26.72 -16.24 -3.11
N SER A 90 -27.12 -15.01 -3.37
CA SER A 90 -28.41 -14.68 -3.98
C SER A 90 -28.52 -15.23 -5.40
N LEU A 91 -27.43 -15.22 -6.17
CA LEU A 91 -27.39 -15.83 -7.50
C LEU A 91 -27.51 -17.35 -7.46
N VAL A 92 -26.79 -18.02 -6.56
CA VAL A 92 -26.92 -19.49 -6.39
C VAL A 92 -28.35 -19.84 -6.02
N GLU A 93 -28.95 -19.13 -5.07
CA GLU A 93 -30.33 -19.38 -4.66
C GLU A 93 -31.33 -19.06 -5.79
N ALA A 94 -31.10 -18.00 -6.58
CA ALA A 94 -31.91 -17.71 -7.76
C ALA A 94 -31.84 -18.85 -8.79
N VAL A 95 -30.65 -19.40 -9.06
CA VAL A 95 -30.48 -20.59 -9.93
C VAL A 95 -31.20 -21.79 -9.34
N ARG A 96 -31.13 -22.03 -8.03
CA ARG A 96 -31.82 -23.15 -7.36
C ARG A 96 -33.33 -23.05 -7.51
N ILE A 97 -33.91 -21.89 -7.23
CA ILE A 97 -35.34 -21.64 -7.39
C ILE A 97 -35.74 -21.83 -8.86
N ALA A 98 -34.98 -21.25 -9.79
CA ALA A 98 -35.26 -21.37 -11.22
C ALA A 98 -35.21 -22.83 -11.70
N LEU A 99 -34.21 -23.61 -11.29
CA LEU A 99 -34.10 -25.02 -11.63
C LEU A 99 -35.21 -25.87 -10.99
N SER A 100 -35.69 -25.51 -9.78
CA SER A 100 -36.80 -26.21 -9.13
C SER A 100 -38.13 -26.06 -9.87
N GLY A 101 -38.33 -24.96 -10.58
CA GLY A 101 -39.49 -24.72 -11.44
C GLY A 101 -39.47 -25.52 -12.75
N ILE A 102 -38.39 -26.25 -13.05
CA ILE A 102 -38.21 -26.99 -14.30
C ILE A 102 -38.35 -28.51 -14.06
N SER A 103 -39.45 -29.07 -14.57
CA SER A 103 -39.74 -30.51 -14.44
C SER A 103 -38.98 -31.40 -15.43
N LYS A 104 -38.48 -30.84 -16.54
CA LYS A 104 -37.69 -31.55 -17.55
C LYS A 104 -36.21 -31.64 -17.17
N LYS A 105 -35.48 -32.56 -17.79
CA LYS A 105 -34.01 -32.62 -17.68
C LYS A 105 -33.39 -31.34 -18.25
N VAL A 106 -32.42 -30.81 -17.52
CA VAL A 106 -31.62 -29.63 -17.89
C VAL A 106 -30.19 -30.08 -18.12
N TYR A 107 -29.61 -29.69 -19.24
CA TYR A 107 -28.23 -29.96 -19.61
C TYR A 107 -27.46 -28.64 -19.64
N CYS A 108 -26.57 -28.44 -18.68
CA CYS A 108 -25.73 -27.26 -18.59
C CYS A 108 -24.36 -27.58 -19.15
N THR A 109 -23.95 -26.84 -20.17
CA THR A 109 -22.62 -26.95 -20.80
C THR A 109 -21.78 -25.75 -20.40
N ILE A 110 -20.61 -26.01 -19.81
CA ILE A 110 -19.67 -24.99 -19.35
C ILE A 110 -18.33 -25.23 -20.05
N ASP A 111 -18.00 -24.33 -20.97
CA ASP A 111 -16.78 -24.37 -21.78
C ASP A 111 -15.69 -23.43 -21.23
N GLY A 112 -14.44 -23.69 -21.60
CA GLY A 112 -13.32 -22.79 -21.36
C GLY A 112 -12.90 -22.69 -19.90
N ILE A 113 -13.10 -23.73 -19.08
CA ILE A 113 -12.80 -23.68 -17.63
C ILE A 113 -11.34 -23.24 -17.35
N ASP A 114 -10.40 -23.52 -18.24
CA ASP A 114 -9.01 -23.04 -18.17
C ASP A 114 -8.84 -21.52 -18.40
N GLU A 115 -9.89 -20.82 -18.83
CA GLU A 115 -9.95 -19.37 -19.03
C GLU A 115 -10.71 -18.65 -17.90
N SER A 116 -11.28 -19.39 -16.94
CA SER A 116 -11.85 -18.84 -15.71
C SER A 116 -10.77 -18.22 -14.84
N THR A 117 -11.12 -17.17 -14.13
CA THR A 117 -10.21 -16.52 -13.16
C THR A 117 -10.21 -17.21 -11.79
N GLU A 118 -11.24 -18.02 -11.50
CA GLU A 118 -11.35 -18.78 -10.25
C GLU A 118 -10.70 -20.17 -10.36
N ASP A 119 -10.20 -20.72 -9.24
CA ASP A 119 -9.63 -22.06 -9.22
C ASP A 119 -10.73 -23.15 -9.23
N TRP A 120 -10.80 -23.90 -10.32
CA TRP A 120 -11.70 -25.03 -10.49
C TRP A 120 -11.21 -26.35 -9.86
N ASN A 121 -10.09 -26.32 -9.13
CA ASN A 121 -9.54 -27.47 -8.42
C ASN A 121 -9.77 -27.46 -6.90
N SER A 122 -10.39 -26.41 -6.34
CA SER A 122 -10.74 -26.32 -4.91
C SER A 122 -12.00 -27.12 -4.59
N ASP A 123 -11.92 -27.96 -3.55
CA ASP A 123 -13.03 -28.81 -3.06
C ASP A 123 -13.83 -28.17 -1.91
N ALA A 124 -13.32 -27.09 -1.29
CA ALA A 124 -13.89 -26.49 -0.08
C ALA A 124 -14.82 -25.30 -0.36
N ASP A 125 -14.44 -24.42 -1.30
CA ASP A 125 -15.21 -23.28 -1.77
C ASP A 125 -14.72 -22.88 -3.18
N GLY A 126 -15.63 -22.45 -4.05
CA GLY A 126 -15.32 -22.02 -5.43
C GLY A 126 -16.32 -22.46 -6.50
N CYS A 127 -15.94 -22.32 -7.78
CA CYS A 127 -16.72 -22.71 -8.95
C CYS A 127 -17.17 -24.18 -8.90
N LEU A 128 -16.21 -25.10 -8.69
CA LEU A 128 -16.45 -26.52 -8.79
C LEU A 128 -17.43 -27.00 -7.70
N SER A 129 -17.20 -26.62 -6.44
CA SER A 129 -18.09 -26.99 -5.34
C SER A 129 -19.51 -26.45 -5.55
N THR A 130 -19.64 -25.20 -5.99
CA THR A 130 -20.95 -24.58 -6.29
C THR A 130 -21.71 -25.34 -7.38
N VAL A 131 -21.05 -25.69 -8.48
CA VAL A 131 -21.68 -26.46 -9.57
C VAL A 131 -22.05 -27.86 -9.12
N LEU A 132 -21.18 -28.54 -8.37
CA LEU A 132 -21.46 -29.87 -7.85
C LEU A 132 -22.62 -29.86 -6.83
N ASP A 133 -22.72 -28.82 -6.01
CA ASP A 133 -23.84 -28.63 -5.08
C ASP A 133 -25.16 -28.41 -5.82
N LEU A 134 -25.16 -27.66 -6.92
CA LEU A 134 -26.35 -27.53 -7.76
C LEU A 134 -26.77 -28.89 -8.34
N VAL A 135 -25.81 -29.70 -8.82
CA VAL A 135 -26.10 -31.05 -9.35
C VAL A 135 -26.63 -31.96 -8.25
N LYS A 136 -26.01 -31.93 -7.07
CA LYS A 136 -26.40 -32.75 -5.91
C LYS A 136 -27.82 -32.42 -5.45
N ASN A 137 -28.20 -31.14 -5.43
CA ASN A 137 -29.50 -30.67 -4.97
C ASN A 137 -30.61 -30.75 -6.03
N HIS A 138 -30.28 -30.82 -7.32
CA HIS A 138 -31.27 -30.87 -8.40
C HIS A 138 -31.10 -32.12 -9.27
N ALA A 139 -31.94 -33.14 -9.06
CA ALA A 139 -31.87 -34.43 -9.76
C ALA A 139 -31.97 -34.35 -11.30
N ASN A 140 -32.61 -33.30 -11.81
CA ASN A 140 -32.81 -33.07 -13.25
C ASN A 140 -31.65 -32.35 -13.94
N LEU A 141 -30.69 -31.81 -13.19
CA LEU A 141 -29.53 -31.09 -13.73
C LEU A 141 -28.43 -32.08 -14.13
N ASN A 142 -27.96 -31.96 -15.36
CA ASN A 142 -26.81 -32.67 -15.91
C ASN A 142 -25.80 -31.62 -16.37
N VAL A 143 -24.53 -31.79 -16.03
CA VAL A 143 -23.50 -30.79 -16.30
C VAL A 143 -22.40 -31.40 -17.16
N LEU A 144 -22.01 -30.69 -18.20
CA LEU A 144 -20.82 -30.97 -18.98
C LEU A 144 -19.82 -29.84 -18.73
N LEU A 145 -18.63 -30.20 -18.29
CA LEU A 145 -17.53 -29.30 -18.00
C LEU A 145 -16.40 -29.54 -19.01
N ALA A 146 -15.85 -28.48 -19.58
CA ALA A 146 -14.73 -28.61 -20.49
C ALA A 146 -13.63 -27.58 -20.30
N GLY A 147 -12.38 -28.03 -20.51
CA GLY A 147 -11.19 -27.20 -20.36
C GLY A 147 -9.91 -27.97 -20.64
N ARG A 148 -8.79 -27.52 -20.05
CA ARG A 148 -7.53 -28.29 -20.03
C ARG A 148 -7.48 -29.22 -18.83
N GLU A 149 -6.66 -30.25 -18.94
CA GLU A 149 -6.45 -31.24 -17.87
C GLU A 149 -6.11 -30.56 -16.54
N HIS A 150 -5.22 -29.55 -16.54
CA HIS A 150 -4.81 -28.86 -15.33
C HIS A 150 -5.96 -28.18 -14.56
N SER A 151 -6.96 -27.67 -15.27
CA SER A 151 -8.09 -26.94 -14.67
C SER A 151 -9.21 -27.87 -14.21
N LEU A 152 -9.13 -29.17 -14.52
CA LEU A 152 -10.12 -30.18 -14.16
C LEU A 152 -9.55 -31.29 -13.27
N ARG A 153 -8.31 -31.15 -12.78
CA ARG A 153 -7.57 -32.23 -12.07
C ARG A 153 -8.36 -32.81 -10.91
N THR A 154 -8.92 -31.96 -10.05
CA THR A 154 -9.65 -32.41 -8.86
C THR A 154 -10.88 -33.22 -9.22
N LEU A 155 -11.62 -32.77 -10.24
CA LEU A 155 -12.79 -33.49 -10.73
C LEU A 155 -12.41 -34.79 -11.47
N LEU A 156 -11.31 -34.78 -12.23
CA LEU A 156 -10.79 -35.96 -12.95
C LEU A 156 -10.26 -37.06 -12.01
N LYS A 157 -9.88 -36.72 -10.77
CA LYS A 157 -9.57 -37.69 -9.70
C LYS A 157 -10.82 -38.39 -9.16
N ARG A 158 -12.02 -37.83 -9.37
CA ARG A 158 -13.29 -38.43 -8.96
C ARG A 158 -13.81 -39.37 -10.04
N ALA A 159 -14.74 -40.27 -9.68
CA ALA A 159 -15.34 -41.23 -10.60
C ALA A 159 -16.41 -40.62 -11.53
N VAL A 160 -16.06 -39.52 -12.21
CA VAL A 160 -16.91 -38.87 -13.22
C VAL A 160 -16.69 -39.49 -14.61
N PRO A 161 -17.73 -39.60 -15.45
CA PRO A 161 -17.55 -39.81 -16.88
C PRO A 161 -16.60 -38.75 -17.48
N ARG A 162 -15.56 -39.19 -18.20
CA ARG A 162 -14.55 -38.31 -18.80
C ARG A 162 -14.23 -38.68 -20.24
N LEU A 163 -13.95 -37.68 -21.05
CA LEU A 163 -13.50 -37.78 -22.43
C LEU A 163 -12.24 -36.93 -22.60
N GLU A 164 -11.12 -37.58 -22.80
CA GLU A 164 -9.89 -36.91 -23.24
C GLU A 164 -9.90 -36.79 -24.76
N ILE A 165 -9.76 -35.59 -25.29
CA ILE A 165 -9.59 -35.35 -26.72
C ILE A 165 -8.14 -35.64 -27.08
N THR A 166 -7.88 -36.90 -27.44
CA THR A 166 -6.59 -37.38 -27.94
C THR A 166 -6.51 -37.30 -29.46
N GLU A 167 -5.30 -37.39 -29.98
CA GLU A 167 -5.04 -37.46 -31.42
C GLU A 167 -5.85 -38.56 -32.11
N SER A 168 -5.85 -39.77 -31.55
CA SER A 168 -6.54 -40.91 -32.15
C SER A 168 -8.05 -40.68 -32.31
N LEU A 169 -8.67 -39.89 -31.42
CA LEU A 169 -10.10 -39.60 -31.50
C LEU A 169 -10.42 -38.58 -32.57
N ILE A 170 -9.60 -37.53 -32.70
CA ILE A 170 -9.88 -36.45 -33.64
C ILE A 170 -9.24 -36.64 -35.01
N ARG A 171 -8.29 -37.56 -35.18
CA ARG A 171 -7.62 -37.81 -36.46
C ARG A 171 -8.61 -38.10 -37.58
N GLY A 172 -9.63 -38.92 -37.31
CA GLY A 172 -10.67 -39.23 -38.29
C GLY A 172 -11.53 -38.02 -38.66
N ASP A 173 -11.86 -37.17 -37.70
CA ASP A 173 -12.66 -35.97 -37.94
C ASP A 173 -11.84 -34.86 -38.62
N ILE A 174 -10.56 -34.74 -38.29
CA ILE A 174 -9.60 -33.89 -39.01
C ILE A 174 -9.44 -34.37 -40.45
N ALA A 175 -9.27 -35.67 -40.69
CA ALA A 175 -9.18 -36.22 -42.05
C ALA A 175 -10.45 -35.96 -42.85
N LYS A 176 -11.64 -36.13 -42.24
CA LYS A 176 -12.92 -35.75 -42.87
C LYS A 176 -13.00 -34.25 -43.15
N LEU A 177 -12.60 -33.41 -42.20
CA LEU A 177 -12.56 -31.97 -42.40
C LEU A 177 -11.65 -31.62 -43.58
N ILE A 178 -10.43 -32.15 -43.61
CA ILE A 178 -9.49 -31.98 -44.72
C ILE A 178 -10.13 -32.47 -46.03
N ALA A 179 -10.73 -33.65 -46.07
CA ALA A 179 -11.31 -34.21 -47.28
C ALA A 179 -12.46 -33.33 -47.83
N VAL A 180 -13.38 -32.90 -46.97
CA VAL A 180 -14.49 -32.01 -47.35
C VAL A 180 -13.95 -30.66 -47.81
N GLU A 181 -13.05 -30.07 -47.03
CA GLU A 181 -12.50 -28.76 -47.30
C GLU A 181 -11.63 -28.74 -48.56
N ILE A 182 -10.86 -29.78 -48.84
CA ILE A 182 -10.10 -29.94 -50.08
C ILE A 182 -11.04 -30.16 -51.26
N HIS A 183 -12.10 -30.96 -51.09
CA HIS A 183 -13.09 -31.16 -52.14
C HIS A 183 -13.74 -29.83 -52.56
N ASP A 184 -14.15 -29.03 -51.58
CA ASP A 184 -14.81 -27.74 -51.80
C ASP A 184 -13.82 -26.67 -52.29
N SER A 185 -12.64 -26.58 -51.67
CA SER A 185 -11.65 -25.53 -51.94
C SER A 185 -10.89 -25.73 -53.24
N LEU A 186 -10.70 -26.99 -53.66
CA LEU A 186 -9.94 -27.36 -54.86
C LEU A 186 -10.82 -28.05 -55.90
N GLU A 187 -12.13 -27.79 -55.90
CA GLU A 187 -13.10 -28.41 -56.82
C GLU A 187 -12.74 -28.23 -58.30
N SER A 188 -12.07 -27.14 -58.64
CA SER A 188 -11.62 -26.83 -60.00
C SER A 188 -10.33 -27.57 -60.43
N TYR A 189 -9.63 -28.24 -59.50
CA TYR A 189 -8.35 -28.91 -59.76
C TYR A 189 -8.52 -30.43 -59.94
N SER A 190 -7.57 -31.08 -60.62
CA SER A 190 -7.66 -32.52 -60.91
C SER A 190 -7.68 -33.38 -59.62
N PRO A 191 -8.29 -34.59 -59.66
CA PRO A 191 -8.32 -35.50 -58.52
C PRO A 191 -6.93 -35.82 -57.95
N VAL A 192 -5.91 -35.90 -58.82
CA VAL A 192 -4.52 -36.18 -58.42
C VAL A 192 -3.97 -35.10 -57.48
N ILE A 193 -4.28 -33.83 -57.76
CA ILE A 193 -3.81 -32.70 -56.92
C ILE A 193 -4.58 -32.65 -55.61
N ARG A 194 -5.87 -32.99 -55.62
CA ARG A 194 -6.67 -33.08 -54.39
C ARG A 194 -6.15 -34.21 -53.48
N ASP A 195 -5.86 -35.37 -54.06
CA ASP A 195 -5.26 -36.51 -53.33
C ASP A 195 -3.86 -36.16 -52.78
N GLU A 196 -3.05 -35.44 -53.56
CA GLU A 196 -1.73 -34.97 -53.14
C GLU A 196 -1.84 -34.00 -51.95
N ALA A 197 -2.75 -33.03 -52.01
CA ALA A 197 -3.02 -32.07 -50.96
C ALA A 197 -3.57 -32.74 -49.69
N GLN A 198 -4.56 -33.61 -49.83
CA GLN A 198 -5.15 -34.35 -48.73
C GLN A 198 -4.10 -35.21 -48.01
N LYS A 199 -3.31 -36.01 -48.74
CA LYS A 199 -2.26 -36.84 -48.13
C LYS A 199 -1.20 -36.01 -47.41
N ASN A 200 -0.77 -34.89 -47.98
CA ASN A 200 0.24 -34.03 -47.32
C ASN A 200 -0.29 -33.46 -46.00
N LEU A 201 -1.53 -32.97 -45.99
CA LEU A 201 -2.16 -32.40 -44.80
C LEU A 201 -2.42 -33.46 -43.72
N GLU A 202 -2.89 -34.65 -44.12
CA GLU A 202 -3.11 -35.79 -43.20
C GLU A 202 -1.80 -36.28 -42.55
N VAL A 203 -0.66 -36.20 -43.26
CA VAL A 203 0.65 -36.59 -42.72
C VAL A 203 1.24 -35.53 -41.79
N LYS A 204 1.03 -34.24 -42.08
CA LYS A 204 1.64 -33.12 -41.33
C LYS A 204 0.82 -32.63 -40.13
N THR A 205 -0.42 -33.09 -39.96
CA THR A 205 -1.32 -32.61 -38.90
C THR A 205 -0.96 -33.17 -37.53
N GLN A 206 -0.50 -32.31 -36.61
CA GLN A 206 -0.46 -32.61 -35.18
C GLN A 206 -1.69 -32.01 -34.46
N VAL A 207 -2.78 -32.78 -34.37
CA VAL A 207 -3.85 -32.65 -33.34
C VAL A 207 -4.49 -31.25 -33.16
N MET A 208 -4.54 -30.39 -34.18
CA MET A 208 -5.09 -29.02 -34.03
C MET A 208 -6.00 -28.62 -35.20
N PHE A 209 -7.31 -28.53 -34.95
CA PHE A 209 -8.29 -28.05 -35.94
C PHE A 209 -7.99 -26.61 -36.38
N LEU A 210 -7.54 -25.75 -35.46
CA LEU A 210 -7.20 -24.35 -35.78
C LEU A 210 -6.10 -24.26 -36.85
N TRP A 211 -5.07 -25.08 -36.73
CA TRP A 211 -3.99 -25.15 -37.71
C TRP A 211 -4.52 -25.62 -39.08
N VAL A 212 -5.36 -26.66 -39.09
CA VAL A 212 -5.98 -27.19 -40.32
C VAL A 212 -6.81 -26.13 -41.02
N THR A 213 -7.64 -25.40 -40.25
CA THR A 213 -8.45 -24.29 -40.78
C THR A 213 -7.58 -23.18 -41.37
N LEU A 214 -6.44 -22.83 -40.75
CA LEU A 214 -5.53 -21.81 -41.26
C LEU A 214 -4.86 -22.25 -42.57
N VAL A 215 -4.36 -23.48 -42.64
CA VAL A 215 -3.72 -24.02 -43.85
C VAL A 215 -4.71 -24.19 -45.01
N LEU A 216 -5.94 -24.65 -44.74
CA LEU A 216 -6.99 -24.79 -45.77
C LEU A 216 -7.46 -23.43 -46.31
N LYS A 217 -7.55 -22.40 -45.45
CA LYS A 217 -7.82 -21.03 -45.89
C LYS A 217 -6.77 -20.54 -46.90
N GLU A 218 -5.52 -20.95 -46.75
CA GLU A 218 -4.45 -20.63 -47.69
C GLU A 218 -4.56 -21.41 -49.00
N LEU A 219 -4.90 -22.70 -48.95
CA LEU A 219 -5.11 -23.49 -50.17
C LEU A 219 -6.24 -22.94 -51.04
N ARG A 220 -7.30 -22.39 -50.43
CA ARG A 220 -8.38 -21.68 -51.14
C ARG A 220 -7.90 -20.46 -51.94
N ARG A 221 -6.76 -19.88 -51.58
CA ARG A 221 -6.19 -18.69 -52.23
C ARG A 221 -5.24 -19.04 -53.39
N CYS A 222 -4.91 -20.33 -53.57
CA CYS A 222 -4.01 -20.79 -54.63
C CYS A 222 -4.68 -20.72 -56.01
N SER A 223 -3.98 -20.16 -56.98
CA SER A 223 -4.51 -19.94 -58.35
C SER A 223 -3.94 -20.93 -59.37
N SER A 224 -2.97 -21.77 -58.97
CA SER A 224 -2.35 -22.78 -59.81
C SER A 224 -1.97 -24.03 -59.01
N VAL A 225 -1.72 -25.14 -59.73
CA VAL A 225 -1.23 -26.39 -59.15
C VAL A 225 0.13 -26.22 -58.47
N GLU A 226 0.98 -25.35 -59.03
CA GLU A 226 2.30 -25.06 -58.45
C GLU A 226 2.17 -24.31 -57.12
N ASP A 227 1.25 -23.33 -57.03
CA ASP A 227 0.96 -22.61 -55.78
C ASP A 227 0.49 -23.57 -54.68
N ILE A 228 -0.35 -24.55 -55.04
CA ILE A 228 -0.83 -25.59 -54.13
C ILE A 228 0.34 -26.41 -53.59
N ARG A 229 1.22 -26.92 -54.48
CA ARG A 229 2.38 -27.74 -54.08
C ARG A 229 3.35 -26.95 -53.21
N GLN A 230 3.64 -25.71 -53.58
CA GLN A 230 4.51 -24.84 -52.80
C GLN A 230 3.92 -24.55 -51.42
N THR A 231 2.61 -24.26 -51.35
CA THR A 231 1.90 -24.05 -50.08
C THR A 231 2.00 -25.29 -49.20
N LEU A 232 1.72 -26.49 -49.73
CA LEU A 232 1.83 -27.77 -49.02
C LEU A 232 3.25 -28.07 -48.52
N GLN A 233 4.29 -27.69 -49.27
CA GLN A 233 5.69 -27.84 -48.84
C GLN A 233 6.02 -26.95 -47.65
N GLN A 234 5.51 -25.71 -47.63
CA GLN A 234 5.80 -24.68 -46.63
C GLN A 234 4.92 -24.75 -45.37
N VAL A 235 4.00 -25.71 -45.28
CA VAL A 235 3.14 -25.94 -44.11
C VAL A 235 4.00 -26.26 -42.86
N PRO A 236 3.94 -25.45 -41.78
CA PRO A 236 4.81 -25.55 -40.61
C PRO A 236 4.24 -26.46 -39.51
N HIS A 237 5.08 -26.86 -38.54
CA HIS A 237 4.73 -27.86 -37.51
C HIS A 237 4.01 -27.31 -36.27
N ASP A 238 4.11 -26.00 -36.00
CA ASP A 238 3.51 -25.36 -34.80
C ASP A 238 2.81 -24.03 -35.15
N LEU A 239 2.10 -23.45 -34.16
CA LEU A 239 1.32 -22.22 -34.35
C LEU A 239 2.19 -20.97 -34.53
N ASP A 240 3.39 -20.91 -33.92
CA ASP A 240 4.25 -19.73 -34.02
C ASP A 240 4.84 -19.62 -35.43
N ARG A 241 5.31 -20.76 -35.96
CA ARG A 241 5.75 -20.87 -37.35
C ARG A 241 4.60 -20.66 -38.33
N GLU A 242 3.38 -21.04 -37.96
CA GLU A 242 2.20 -20.73 -38.76
C GLU A 242 1.89 -19.22 -38.76
N TYR A 243 1.97 -18.54 -37.61
CA TYR A 243 1.83 -17.08 -37.56
C TYR A 243 2.93 -16.37 -38.35
N HIS A 244 4.18 -16.83 -38.25
CA HIS A 244 5.29 -16.35 -39.07
C HIS A 244 4.96 -16.48 -40.55
N ARG A 245 4.58 -17.68 -40.98
CA ARG A 245 4.21 -17.97 -42.38
C ARG A 245 3.08 -17.06 -42.86
N LEU A 246 2.01 -16.90 -42.09
CA LEU A 246 0.86 -16.07 -42.44
C LEU A 246 1.26 -14.59 -42.60
N LEU A 247 2.12 -14.05 -41.72
CA LEU A 247 2.64 -12.69 -41.86
C LEU A 247 3.56 -12.57 -43.09
N LEU A 248 4.41 -13.56 -43.35
CA LEU A 248 5.30 -13.56 -44.52
C LEU A 248 4.52 -13.64 -45.84
N GLN A 249 3.43 -14.41 -45.86
CA GLN A 249 2.50 -14.43 -46.99
C GLN A 249 1.79 -13.09 -47.16
N LEU A 250 1.41 -12.41 -46.08
CA LEU A 250 0.88 -11.06 -46.15
C LEU A 250 1.89 -10.08 -46.78
N VAL A 251 3.18 -10.17 -46.43
CA VAL A 251 4.26 -9.40 -47.09
C VAL A 251 4.28 -9.70 -48.60
N THR A 252 4.33 -10.99 -48.95
CA THR A 252 4.48 -11.47 -50.33
C THR A 252 3.29 -11.09 -51.21
N ARG A 253 2.06 -11.41 -50.78
CA ARG A 253 0.82 -11.14 -51.51
C ARG A 253 0.60 -9.66 -51.77
N THR A 254 0.96 -8.83 -50.79
CA THR A 254 0.78 -7.38 -50.90
C THR A 254 1.94 -6.69 -51.61
N ARG A 255 2.94 -7.47 -52.07
CA ARG A 255 4.17 -7.02 -52.75
C ARG A 255 4.91 -5.93 -51.97
N GLY A 256 4.82 -5.98 -50.65
CA GLY A 256 5.55 -5.08 -49.77
C GLY A 256 6.89 -5.68 -49.33
N SER A 257 7.66 -4.89 -48.59
CA SER A 257 8.88 -5.32 -47.90
C SER A 257 9.04 -4.55 -46.60
N LEU A 258 9.97 -4.96 -45.75
CA LEU A 258 10.33 -4.21 -44.54
C LEU A 258 10.74 -2.76 -44.87
N ALA A 259 11.48 -2.55 -45.96
CA ALA A 259 11.94 -1.22 -46.38
C ALA A 259 10.83 -0.38 -47.03
N LYS A 260 9.85 -1.02 -47.68
CA LYS A 260 8.74 -0.36 -48.37
C LYS A 260 7.44 -1.14 -48.14
N PRO A 261 6.78 -0.96 -46.99
CA PRO A 261 5.56 -1.67 -46.66
C PRO A 261 4.40 -1.22 -47.55
N SER A 262 3.60 -2.17 -48.02
CA SER A 262 2.41 -1.91 -48.83
C SER A 262 1.29 -1.24 -47.99
N ILE A 263 0.26 -0.71 -48.65
CA ILE A 263 -0.92 -0.12 -47.97
C ILE A 263 -1.60 -1.17 -47.09
N SER A 264 -1.77 -2.40 -47.58
CA SER A 264 -2.37 -3.49 -46.82
C SER A 264 -1.52 -3.92 -45.62
N MET A 265 -0.18 -3.92 -45.74
CA MET A 265 0.70 -4.17 -44.59
C MET A 265 0.55 -3.09 -43.52
N LYS A 266 0.50 -1.82 -43.93
CA LYS A 266 0.25 -0.69 -43.01
C LYS A 266 -1.09 -0.85 -42.31
N ARG A 267 -2.15 -1.16 -43.07
CA ARG A 267 -3.48 -1.43 -42.52
C ARG A 267 -3.45 -2.54 -41.48
N ALA A 268 -2.80 -3.66 -41.82
CA ALA A 268 -2.73 -4.79 -40.91
C ALA A 268 -2.02 -4.44 -39.60
N ARG A 269 -0.88 -3.74 -39.71
CA ARG A 269 -0.12 -3.28 -38.53
C ARG A 269 -0.97 -2.38 -37.64
N TYR A 270 -1.63 -1.35 -38.18
CA TYR A 270 -2.43 -0.43 -37.38
C TYR A 270 -3.60 -1.14 -36.70
N VAL A 271 -4.36 -1.93 -37.44
CA VAL A 271 -5.52 -2.68 -36.92
C VAL A 271 -5.10 -3.64 -35.80
N LEU A 272 -4.04 -4.43 -36.00
CA LEU A 272 -3.54 -5.35 -34.97
C LEU A 272 -3.01 -4.60 -33.75
N SER A 273 -2.30 -3.49 -33.96
CA SER A 273 -1.81 -2.64 -32.86
C SER A 273 -2.97 -2.06 -32.04
N SER A 274 -4.03 -1.58 -32.68
CA SER A 274 -5.23 -1.08 -32.00
C SER A 274 -5.90 -2.19 -31.18
N ILE A 275 -6.13 -3.37 -31.77
CA ILE A 275 -6.73 -4.51 -31.05
C ILE A 275 -5.91 -4.88 -29.80
N LEU A 276 -4.58 -4.84 -29.89
CA LEU A 276 -3.69 -5.21 -28.78
C LEU A 276 -3.56 -4.10 -27.72
N ALA A 277 -3.64 -2.83 -28.11
CA ALA A 277 -3.57 -1.69 -27.17
C ALA A 277 -4.86 -1.50 -26.36
N CYS A 278 -5.99 -2.08 -26.80
CA CYS A 278 -7.27 -1.86 -26.17
C CYS A 278 -7.50 -2.76 -24.94
N PRO A 279 -8.06 -2.22 -23.85
CA PRO A 279 -8.37 -3.00 -22.66
C PRO A 279 -9.55 -3.97 -22.87
N GLU A 280 -10.41 -3.70 -23.87
CA GLU A 280 -11.57 -4.52 -24.24
C GLU A 280 -11.68 -4.68 -25.77
N PRO A 281 -12.29 -5.77 -26.28
CA PRO A 281 -12.58 -5.94 -27.69
C PRO A 281 -13.40 -4.77 -28.28
N MET A 282 -12.93 -4.20 -29.38
CA MET A 282 -13.54 -3.05 -30.06
C MET A 282 -14.65 -3.49 -30.99
N THR A 283 -15.65 -2.62 -31.22
CA THR A 283 -16.60 -2.84 -32.31
C THR A 283 -15.91 -2.65 -33.67
N GLY A 284 -16.51 -3.19 -34.74
CA GLY A 284 -15.99 -2.97 -36.09
C GLY A 284 -15.94 -1.49 -36.47
N GLU A 285 -16.95 -0.74 -36.07
CA GLU A 285 -17.01 0.71 -36.31
C GLU A 285 -15.91 1.46 -35.58
N ASP A 286 -15.70 1.18 -34.28
CA ASP A 286 -14.62 1.81 -33.51
C ASP A 286 -13.25 1.52 -34.12
N LEU A 287 -13.05 0.29 -34.61
CA LEU A 287 -11.78 -0.12 -35.22
C LEU A 287 -11.55 0.54 -36.58
N CYS A 288 -12.60 0.75 -37.38
CA CYS A 288 -12.53 1.53 -38.62
C CYS A 288 -12.13 2.98 -38.33
N TYR A 289 -12.72 3.61 -37.32
CA TYR A 289 -12.39 4.98 -36.94
C TYR A 289 -11.00 5.11 -36.31
N ALA A 290 -10.58 4.15 -35.48
CA ALA A 290 -9.23 4.08 -34.93
C ALA A 290 -8.20 3.99 -36.07
N TYR A 291 -8.42 3.11 -37.06
CA TYR A 291 -7.56 3.04 -38.23
C TYR A 291 -7.53 4.36 -39.00
N ALA A 292 -8.71 4.89 -39.34
CA ALA A 292 -8.84 6.12 -40.15
C ALA A 292 -8.12 7.30 -39.48
N THR A 293 -8.32 7.49 -38.17
CA THR A 293 -7.65 8.54 -37.39
C THR A 293 -6.12 8.36 -37.33
N GLN A 294 -5.63 7.12 -37.23
CA GLN A 294 -4.19 6.83 -37.22
C GLN A 294 -3.53 7.17 -38.56
N VAL A 295 -4.15 6.79 -39.68
CA VAL A 295 -3.58 7.00 -41.02
C VAL A 295 -3.87 8.38 -41.60
N ASN A 296 -4.88 9.09 -41.09
CA ASN A 296 -5.22 10.42 -41.58
C ASN A 296 -4.06 11.40 -41.37
N VAL A 297 -3.59 11.94 -42.50
CA VAL A 297 -2.54 12.97 -42.55
C VAL A 297 -3.18 14.34 -42.81
N ASN A 298 -4.11 14.43 -43.77
CA ASN A 298 -4.81 15.64 -44.19
C ASN A 298 -6.25 15.32 -44.60
N GLY A 299 -7.19 16.24 -44.36
CA GLY A 299 -8.61 16.10 -44.77
C GLY A 299 -9.50 15.49 -43.67
N THR A 300 -10.74 15.15 -44.03
CA THR A 300 -11.72 14.58 -43.10
C THR A 300 -11.43 13.10 -42.84
N ILE A 301 -11.55 12.65 -41.59
CA ILE A 301 -11.29 11.26 -41.17
C ILE A 301 -12.16 10.28 -41.95
N GLU A 302 -13.37 10.71 -42.30
CA GLU A 302 -14.35 9.95 -43.07
C GLU A 302 -13.79 9.50 -44.44
N ASN A 303 -12.81 10.21 -45.01
CA ASN A 303 -12.20 9.83 -46.28
C ASN A 303 -11.22 8.66 -46.15
N ASP A 304 -10.70 8.41 -44.95
CA ASP A 304 -9.73 7.35 -44.65
C ASP A 304 -10.40 6.13 -43.98
N LEU A 305 -11.73 6.16 -43.82
CA LEU A 305 -12.50 5.02 -43.32
C LEU A 305 -12.33 3.82 -44.24
N ILE A 306 -12.01 2.69 -43.62
CA ILE A 306 -12.06 1.38 -44.26
C ILE A 306 -13.39 0.72 -43.96
N THR A 307 -13.79 -0.20 -44.83
CA THR A 307 -14.92 -1.07 -44.52
C THR A 307 -14.51 -2.16 -43.54
N ILE A 308 -15.50 -2.79 -42.93
CA ILE A 308 -15.30 -3.99 -42.10
C ILE A 308 -14.61 -5.10 -42.91
N GLU A 309 -14.97 -5.27 -44.18
CA GLU A 309 -14.28 -6.19 -45.09
C GLU A 309 -12.80 -5.79 -45.25
N GLY A 310 -12.51 -4.50 -45.31
CA GLY A 310 -11.14 -3.98 -45.37
C GLY A 310 -10.28 -4.31 -44.14
N ILE A 311 -10.89 -4.46 -42.95
CA ILE A 311 -10.26 -4.99 -41.73
C ILE A 311 -9.93 -6.47 -41.91
N MET A 312 -10.92 -7.25 -42.37
CA MET A 312 -10.78 -8.70 -42.56
C MET A 312 -9.81 -9.06 -43.68
N ASP A 313 -9.74 -8.28 -44.76
CA ASP A 313 -8.79 -8.49 -45.86
C ASP A 313 -7.32 -8.30 -45.42
N ALA A 314 -7.09 -7.41 -44.45
CA ALA A 314 -5.77 -7.10 -43.93
C ALA A 314 -5.34 -8.06 -42.81
N CYS A 315 -6.27 -8.43 -41.92
CA CYS A 315 -5.96 -9.13 -40.67
C CYS A 315 -6.75 -10.42 -40.44
N GLY A 316 -7.58 -10.88 -41.39
CA GLY A 316 -8.60 -11.91 -41.16
C GLY A 316 -8.07 -13.29 -40.74
N ASP A 317 -6.79 -13.55 -40.95
CA ASP A 317 -6.13 -14.78 -40.48
C ASP A 317 -5.73 -14.69 -38.98
N PHE A 318 -5.66 -13.47 -38.44
CA PHE A 318 -5.28 -13.17 -37.06
C PHE A 318 -6.44 -12.64 -36.20
N VAL A 319 -7.59 -12.35 -36.81
CA VAL A 319 -8.72 -11.67 -36.16
C VAL A 319 -9.96 -12.55 -36.17
N ARG A 320 -10.68 -12.54 -35.05
CA ARG A 320 -11.98 -13.19 -34.88
C ARG A 320 -13.01 -12.17 -34.42
N VAL A 321 -14.25 -12.39 -34.86
CA VAL A 321 -15.39 -11.56 -34.50
C VAL A 321 -16.34 -12.35 -33.60
N THR A 322 -16.65 -11.79 -32.44
CA THR A 322 -17.64 -12.31 -31.49
C THR A 322 -18.62 -11.20 -31.17
N GLU A 323 -19.90 -11.39 -31.45
CA GLU A 323 -20.96 -10.40 -31.19
C GLU A 323 -20.66 -9.00 -31.78
N GLY A 324 -20.06 -8.95 -32.98
CA GLY A 324 -19.70 -7.70 -33.65
C GLY A 324 -18.44 -7.01 -33.08
N ARG A 325 -17.76 -7.62 -32.10
CA ARG A 325 -16.50 -7.15 -31.55
C ARG A 325 -15.31 -7.93 -32.08
N TYR A 326 -14.24 -7.21 -32.38
CA TYR A 326 -13.02 -7.68 -33.02
C TYR A 326 -11.95 -7.90 -31.98
N HIS A 327 -11.35 -9.08 -32.01
CA HIS A 327 -10.26 -9.47 -31.12
C HIS A 327 -9.34 -10.46 -31.85
N THR A 328 -8.21 -10.80 -31.25
CA THR A 328 -7.30 -11.79 -31.85
C THR A 328 -7.98 -13.16 -31.97
N ILE A 329 -7.62 -13.90 -33.01
CA ILE A 329 -8.19 -15.23 -33.32
C ILE A 329 -7.99 -16.21 -32.17
N HIS A 330 -6.91 -16.02 -31.44
CA HIS A 330 -6.55 -16.75 -30.24
C HIS A 330 -5.53 -15.92 -29.43
N ALA A 331 -5.52 -16.06 -28.10
CA ALA A 331 -4.55 -15.40 -27.20
C ALA A 331 -3.07 -15.61 -27.59
N SER A 332 -2.72 -16.71 -28.28
CA SER A 332 -1.35 -16.97 -28.72
C SER A 332 -0.90 -16.05 -29.85
N ALA A 333 -1.82 -15.53 -30.66
CA ALA A 333 -1.48 -14.54 -31.66
C ALA A 333 -1.08 -13.21 -31.00
N SER A 334 -1.74 -12.85 -29.89
CA SER A 334 -1.34 -11.69 -29.07
C SER A 334 0.04 -11.90 -28.47
N ASP A 335 0.29 -13.06 -27.86
CA ASP A 335 1.59 -13.40 -27.26
C ASP A 335 2.72 -13.33 -28.31
N PHE A 336 2.49 -13.86 -29.50
CA PHE A 336 3.45 -13.83 -30.62
C PHE A 336 3.76 -12.41 -31.08
N LEU A 337 2.74 -11.58 -31.34
CA LEU A 337 2.88 -10.22 -31.86
C LEU A 337 3.57 -9.25 -30.89
N MET A 338 3.49 -9.51 -29.58
CA MET A 338 4.02 -8.64 -28.53
C MET A 338 5.35 -9.12 -27.92
N ARG A 339 6.02 -10.13 -28.50
CA ARG A 339 7.29 -10.62 -27.96
C ARG A 339 8.36 -9.50 -27.90
N PRO A 340 9.32 -9.61 -26.97
CA PRO A 340 10.48 -8.74 -26.90
C PRO A 340 11.22 -8.66 -28.25
N LYS A 341 11.86 -7.50 -28.49
CA LYS A 341 12.58 -7.23 -29.74
C LYS A 341 13.65 -8.28 -30.04
N ASP A 342 14.38 -8.70 -29.02
CA ASP A 342 15.53 -9.59 -29.14
C ASP A 342 15.12 -10.98 -29.66
N GLU A 343 13.93 -11.47 -29.27
CA GLU A 343 13.39 -12.74 -29.76
C GLU A 343 13.07 -12.66 -31.26
N TRP A 344 12.44 -11.58 -31.72
CA TRP A 344 12.15 -11.35 -33.15
C TRP A 344 13.43 -11.14 -33.98
N GLU A 345 14.46 -10.52 -33.43
CA GLU A 345 15.73 -10.30 -34.14
C GLU A 345 16.49 -11.60 -34.43
N SER A 346 16.22 -12.66 -33.66
CA SER A 346 16.83 -13.97 -33.81
C SER A 346 16.07 -14.90 -34.77
N GLU A 347 14.74 -14.98 -34.68
CA GLU A 347 13.95 -16.00 -35.40
C GLU A 347 12.97 -15.45 -36.46
N ASP A 348 12.50 -14.19 -36.33
CA ASP A 348 11.37 -13.63 -37.10
C ASP A 348 11.72 -12.28 -37.78
N LYS A 349 13.00 -12.09 -38.12
CA LYS A 349 13.54 -10.79 -38.59
C LYS A 349 12.87 -10.26 -39.85
N ASP A 350 12.45 -11.15 -40.74
CA ASP A 350 11.84 -10.86 -42.06
C ASP A 350 10.39 -10.33 -41.97
N ILE A 351 9.72 -10.55 -40.84
CA ILE A 351 8.36 -10.07 -40.56
C ILE A 351 8.29 -9.04 -39.44
N SER A 352 9.45 -8.58 -38.94
CA SER A 352 9.60 -7.67 -37.79
C SER A 352 8.79 -6.36 -37.87
N TYR A 353 8.36 -5.96 -39.07
CA TYR A 353 7.44 -4.84 -39.28
C TYR A 353 6.10 -4.97 -38.56
N PHE A 354 5.62 -6.20 -38.33
CA PHE A 354 4.33 -6.46 -37.69
C PHE A 354 4.41 -6.64 -36.17
N ARG A 355 5.62 -6.66 -35.61
CA ARG A 355 5.81 -6.67 -34.16
C ARG A 355 5.12 -5.43 -33.57
N VAL A 356 4.37 -5.62 -32.51
CA VAL A 356 3.65 -4.56 -31.82
C VAL A 356 4.37 -4.27 -30.51
N ASP A 357 4.98 -3.09 -30.45
CA ASP A 357 5.40 -2.52 -29.17
C ASP A 357 4.17 -1.89 -28.50
N LEU A 358 3.86 -2.35 -27.29
CA LEU A 358 2.64 -1.92 -26.62
C LEU A 358 2.70 -0.45 -26.22
N ALA A 359 3.86 0.10 -25.85
CA ALA A 359 3.98 1.52 -25.54
C ALA A 359 3.75 2.38 -26.79
N GLU A 360 4.33 2.01 -27.92
CA GLU A 360 4.09 2.69 -29.22
C GLU A 360 2.62 2.59 -29.63
N ALA A 361 1.98 1.45 -29.41
CA ALA A 361 0.58 1.24 -29.74
C ALA A 361 -0.35 2.11 -28.85
N GLN A 362 -0.06 2.23 -27.54
CA GLN A 362 -0.78 3.12 -26.63
C GLN A 362 -0.61 4.59 -27.03
N GLU A 363 0.62 5.01 -27.37
CA GLU A 363 0.87 6.36 -27.87
C GLU A 363 0.09 6.62 -29.16
N SER A 364 0.12 5.69 -30.11
CA SER A 364 -0.63 5.78 -31.36
C SER A 364 -2.14 5.94 -31.13
N MET A 365 -2.73 5.16 -30.21
CA MET A 365 -4.15 5.26 -29.87
C MET A 365 -4.48 6.58 -29.16
N SER A 366 -3.60 7.08 -28.28
CA SER A 366 -3.80 8.39 -27.64
C SER A 366 -3.84 9.53 -28.66
N LEU A 367 -2.95 9.50 -29.66
CA LEU A 367 -2.91 10.48 -30.75
C LEU A 367 -4.13 10.36 -31.67
N ALA A 368 -4.59 9.13 -31.93
CA ALA A 368 -5.80 8.86 -32.68
C ALA A 368 -7.03 9.48 -32.01
N CYS A 369 -7.18 9.29 -30.69
CA CYS A 369 -8.20 9.94 -29.89
C CYS A 369 -8.13 11.48 -29.97
N PHE A 370 -6.93 12.07 -29.87
CA PHE A 370 -6.76 13.53 -29.98
C PHE A 370 -7.18 14.06 -31.34
N LYS A 371 -6.78 13.37 -32.42
CA LYS A 371 -7.16 13.75 -33.79
C LYS A 371 -8.66 13.68 -33.98
N TYR A 372 -9.31 12.62 -33.49
CA TYR A 372 -10.76 12.48 -33.58
C TYR A 372 -11.50 13.59 -32.82
N ILE A 373 -11.08 13.90 -31.59
CA ILE A 373 -11.70 14.99 -30.83
C ILE A 373 -11.55 16.33 -31.55
N LYS A 374 -10.41 16.59 -32.20
CA LYS A 374 -10.18 17.83 -32.98
C LYS A 374 -10.99 17.90 -34.27
N SER A 375 -11.50 16.77 -34.78
CA SER A 375 -12.25 16.75 -36.05
C SER A 375 -13.75 16.91 -35.86
N ILE A 376 -14.26 16.65 -34.66
CA ILE A 376 -15.69 16.70 -34.36
C ILE A 376 -16.07 18.00 -33.67
N ASP A 377 -17.26 18.49 -33.97
CA ASP A 377 -17.84 19.62 -33.24
C ASP A 377 -18.53 19.10 -31.98
N LEU A 378 -17.84 19.29 -30.85
CA LEU A 378 -18.38 18.99 -29.52
C LEU A 378 -19.47 19.98 -29.10
N GLY A 379 -19.71 21.06 -29.86
CA GLY A 379 -20.65 22.12 -29.53
C GLY A 379 -20.05 23.10 -28.53
N TYR A 380 -18.89 23.66 -28.85
CA TYR A 380 -18.06 24.47 -27.94
C TYR A 380 -18.56 25.93 -27.76
N PRO A 381 -18.57 26.47 -26.51
CA PRO A 381 -18.45 25.78 -25.23
C PRO A 381 -19.61 24.82 -25.00
N LEU A 382 -19.34 23.65 -24.40
CA LEU A 382 -20.34 22.59 -24.31
C LEU A 382 -21.54 23.05 -23.48
N THR A 383 -22.69 23.28 -24.14
CA THR A 383 -23.93 23.71 -23.48
C THR A 383 -24.75 22.50 -23.01
N ASP A 384 -25.49 22.69 -21.91
CA ASP A 384 -26.12 21.63 -21.08
C ASP A 384 -27.12 20.68 -21.79
N GLY A 385 -27.44 20.91 -23.06
CA GLY A 385 -28.29 20.02 -23.88
C GLY A 385 -27.54 19.16 -24.90
N GLY A 386 -26.31 19.51 -25.26
CA GLY A 386 -25.57 18.84 -26.35
C GLY A 386 -24.89 17.55 -25.92
N ALA A 387 -24.42 17.48 -24.66
CA ALA A 387 -23.57 16.41 -24.15
C ALA A 387 -24.19 15.02 -24.31
N SER A 388 -25.46 14.86 -23.94
CA SER A 388 -26.19 13.58 -24.03
C SER A 388 -26.36 13.07 -25.46
N SER A 389 -26.35 13.97 -26.45
CA SER A 389 -26.50 13.63 -27.87
C SER A 389 -25.18 13.26 -28.56
N LEU A 390 -24.02 13.63 -27.99
CA LEU A 390 -22.72 13.45 -28.64
C LEU A 390 -22.39 11.97 -28.88
N SER A 391 -22.68 11.09 -27.91
CA SER A 391 -22.48 9.65 -28.04
C SER A 391 -23.32 9.00 -29.14
N SER A 392 -24.51 9.56 -29.44
CA SER A 392 -25.35 9.10 -30.55
C SER A 392 -25.01 9.76 -31.88
N ARG A 393 -24.39 10.95 -31.85
CA ARG A 393 -24.07 11.75 -33.04
C ARG A 393 -22.75 11.33 -33.67
N TYR A 394 -21.80 10.90 -32.87
CA TYR A 394 -20.44 10.58 -33.28
C TYR A 394 -20.07 9.16 -32.87
N THR A 395 -19.96 8.26 -33.85
CA THR A 395 -19.80 6.81 -33.64
C THR A 395 -18.62 6.45 -32.74
N PHE A 396 -17.44 7.05 -32.96
CA PHE A 396 -16.22 6.72 -32.20
C PHE A 396 -16.07 7.53 -30.90
N PHE A 397 -16.94 8.51 -30.65
CA PHE A 397 -16.81 9.41 -29.51
C PHE A 397 -16.96 8.71 -28.15
N SER A 398 -17.91 7.78 -28.04
CA SER A 398 -18.11 6.99 -26.81
C SER A 398 -16.86 6.20 -26.42
N TYR A 399 -16.18 5.61 -27.40
CA TYR A 399 -14.91 4.93 -27.18
C TYR A 399 -13.84 5.93 -26.71
N VAL A 400 -13.66 7.03 -27.45
CA VAL A 400 -12.62 8.03 -27.18
C VAL A 400 -12.80 8.66 -25.79
N ALA A 401 -14.01 9.09 -25.44
CA ALA A 401 -14.27 9.70 -24.14
C ALA A 401 -14.01 8.75 -22.97
N ARG A 402 -14.24 7.44 -23.17
CA ARG A 402 -14.00 6.39 -22.16
C ARG A 402 -12.53 6.04 -22.02
N TYR A 403 -11.82 5.82 -23.12
CA TYR A 403 -10.49 5.19 -23.11
C TYR A 403 -9.32 6.13 -23.40
N LEU A 404 -9.56 7.37 -23.82
CA LEU A 404 -8.47 8.35 -23.96
C LEU A 404 -7.64 8.53 -22.69
N PRO A 405 -8.22 8.62 -21.47
CA PRO A 405 -7.44 8.76 -20.25
C PRO A 405 -6.50 7.58 -20.04
N PHE A 406 -6.98 6.37 -20.31
CA PHE A 406 -6.18 5.13 -20.24
C PHE A 406 -5.00 5.16 -21.22
N HIS A 407 -5.25 5.39 -22.51
CA HIS A 407 -4.20 5.42 -23.53
C HIS A 407 -3.15 6.51 -23.24
N LEU A 408 -3.59 7.68 -22.78
CA LEU A 408 -2.70 8.78 -22.44
C LEU A 408 -1.85 8.46 -21.20
N ALA A 409 -2.45 7.90 -20.15
CA ALA A 409 -1.72 7.52 -18.95
C ALA A 409 -0.64 6.48 -19.25
N GLU A 410 -0.95 5.45 -20.05
CA GLU A 410 0.01 4.42 -20.47
C GLU A 410 1.14 5.00 -21.34
N ALA A 411 0.80 5.89 -22.30
CA ALA A 411 1.80 6.56 -23.13
C ALA A 411 2.78 7.43 -22.30
N LEU A 412 2.30 8.09 -21.24
CA LEU A 412 3.12 8.92 -20.34
C LEU A 412 4.05 8.12 -19.44
N GLN A 413 3.83 6.81 -19.27
CA GLN A 413 4.70 5.95 -18.47
C GLN A 413 5.97 5.52 -19.22
N GLY A 414 5.88 5.28 -20.54
CA GLY A 414 7.01 4.82 -21.36
C GLY A 414 8.07 5.90 -21.64
N ASN A 415 7.65 7.15 -21.87
CA ASN A 415 8.56 8.22 -22.34
C ASN A 415 9.07 9.15 -21.23
N GLY A 416 8.54 9.09 -20.00
CA GLY A 416 8.96 9.91 -18.86
C GLY A 416 8.76 11.44 -19.01
N GLN A 417 8.42 11.92 -20.21
CA GLN A 417 8.14 13.31 -20.56
C GLN A 417 6.87 13.39 -21.41
N VAL A 418 6.16 14.50 -21.27
CA VAL A 418 4.97 14.81 -22.09
C VAL A 418 5.41 15.03 -23.54
N GLY A 419 4.91 14.19 -24.45
CA GLY A 419 5.16 14.37 -25.89
C GLY A 419 4.63 15.72 -26.40
N PRO A 420 5.26 16.31 -27.44
CA PRO A 420 4.90 17.64 -27.94
C PRO A 420 3.46 17.72 -28.46
N GLU A 421 2.93 16.65 -29.06
CA GLU A 421 1.56 16.59 -29.56
C GLU A 421 0.51 16.57 -28.45
N THR A 422 0.80 15.86 -27.35
CA THR A 422 -0.03 15.86 -26.15
C THR A 422 -0.09 17.26 -25.52
N SER A 423 1.06 17.92 -25.37
CA SER A 423 1.14 19.30 -24.86
C SER A 423 0.35 20.27 -25.75
N LYS A 424 0.41 20.11 -27.07
CA LYS A 424 -0.40 20.89 -28.01
C LYS A 424 -1.89 20.62 -27.86
N PHE A 425 -2.30 19.35 -27.77
CA PHE A 425 -3.71 18.97 -27.66
C PHE A 425 -4.37 19.53 -26.40
N VAL A 426 -3.70 19.43 -25.25
CA VAL A 426 -4.22 19.92 -23.97
C VAL A 426 -4.52 21.43 -24.02
N ARG A 427 -3.77 22.20 -24.81
CA ARG A 427 -3.98 23.65 -25.01
C ARG A 427 -5.11 24.00 -25.99
N THR A 428 -5.83 23.01 -26.53
CA THR A 428 -6.93 23.26 -27.47
C THR A 428 -8.27 23.43 -26.75
N HIS A 429 -9.17 24.21 -27.34
CA HIS A 429 -10.54 24.33 -26.84
C HIS A 429 -11.31 23.00 -26.92
N HIS A 430 -10.96 22.11 -27.84
CA HIS A 430 -11.55 20.77 -27.93
C HIS A 430 -11.23 19.92 -26.69
N PHE A 431 -10.01 20.01 -26.16
CA PHE A 431 -9.68 19.39 -24.88
C PHE A 431 -10.53 19.97 -23.75
N CYS A 432 -10.74 21.29 -23.74
CA CYS A 432 -11.58 21.97 -22.77
C CYS A 432 -13.05 21.49 -22.84
N ALA A 433 -13.59 21.36 -24.06
CA ALA A 433 -14.93 20.81 -24.29
C ALA A 433 -15.05 19.32 -23.87
N LEU A 434 -13.99 18.52 -24.03
CA LEU A 434 -13.96 17.15 -23.52
C LEU A 434 -14.05 17.13 -21.99
N ILE A 435 -13.32 18.01 -21.30
CA ILE A 435 -13.39 18.11 -19.83
C ILE A 435 -14.81 18.49 -19.40
N GLU A 436 -15.44 19.46 -20.07
CA GLU A 436 -16.85 19.81 -19.82
C GLU A 436 -17.79 18.62 -20.04
N TYR A 437 -17.58 17.84 -21.10
CA TYR A 437 -18.39 16.64 -21.38
C TYR A 437 -18.28 15.59 -20.28
N LEU A 438 -17.06 15.30 -19.84
CA LEU A 438 -16.81 14.32 -18.78
C LEU A 438 -17.44 14.77 -17.46
N LEU A 439 -17.40 16.07 -17.16
CA LEU A 439 -18.06 16.63 -15.99
C LEU A 439 -19.59 16.58 -16.11
N ALA A 440 -20.15 16.94 -17.27
CA ALA A 440 -21.59 16.96 -17.50
C ALA A 440 -22.22 15.55 -17.45
N THR A 441 -21.56 14.56 -18.07
CA THR A 441 -22.06 13.17 -18.09
C THR A 441 -21.92 12.46 -16.75
N SER A 442 -20.95 12.83 -15.92
CA SER A 442 -20.78 12.29 -14.56
C SER A 442 -21.94 12.59 -13.60
N GLN A 443 -22.81 13.56 -13.92
CA GLN A 443 -23.91 13.98 -13.05
C GLN A 443 -25.20 13.16 -13.25
N ASN A 444 -25.40 12.57 -14.44
CA ASN A 444 -26.70 12.01 -14.85
C ASN A 444 -26.76 10.47 -14.87
N SER A 445 -25.60 9.81 -14.87
CA SER A 445 -25.47 8.36 -14.74
C SER A 445 -24.02 8.09 -14.40
N LEU A 446 -23.73 7.49 -13.25
CA LEU A 446 -22.37 7.05 -12.91
C LEU A 446 -22.28 5.54 -13.16
N PRO A 447 -21.85 5.07 -14.35
CA PRO A 447 -21.27 3.75 -14.44
C PRO A 447 -20.03 3.68 -13.52
N ASN A 448 -19.74 2.49 -13.01
CA ASN A 448 -18.47 2.15 -12.35
C ASN A 448 -17.22 2.58 -13.15
N ASP A 449 -17.37 2.81 -14.46
CA ASP A 449 -16.33 3.21 -15.41
C ASP A 449 -15.76 4.62 -15.16
N PHE A 450 -16.52 5.56 -14.56
CA PHE A 450 -16.05 6.93 -14.30
C PHE A 450 -14.96 7.00 -13.22
N LEU A 451 -15.01 6.12 -12.22
CA LEU A 451 -13.96 6.04 -11.20
C LEU A 451 -12.70 5.35 -11.73
N GLY A 452 -12.85 4.40 -12.65
CA GLY A 452 -11.76 3.85 -13.44
C GLY A 452 -11.03 4.94 -14.24
N SER A 453 -11.77 5.85 -14.88
CA SER A 453 -11.16 6.97 -15.62
C SER A 453 -10.54 8.04 -14.70
N MET A 454 -11.11 8.30 -13.50
CA MET A 454 -10.54 9.24 -12.54
C MET A 454 -9.12 8.87 -12.08
N TYR A 455 -8.79 7.57 -11.98
CA TYR A 455 -7.43 7.14 -11.68
C TYR A 455 -6.44 7.61 -12.76
N TYR A 456 -6.74 7.32 -14.03
CA TYR A 456 -5.90 7.74 -15.15
C TYR A 456 -5.83 9.27 -15.25
N TRP A 457 -6.94 9.96 -15.01
CA TRP A 457 -6.95 11.42 -14.94
C TRP A 457 -6.06 11.94 -13.82
N SER A 458 -6.06 11.33 -12.64
CA SER A 458 -5.19 11.74 -11.53
C SER A 458 -3.70 11.63 -11.87
N GLU A 459 -3.30 10.58 -12.60
CA GLU A 459 -1.94 10.42 -13.13
C GLU A 459 -1.61 11.47 -14.19
N ILE A 460 -2.55 11.73 -15.11
CA ILE A 460 -2.39 12.78 -16.13
C ILE A 460 -2.25 14.15 -15.45
N PHE A 461 -3.10 14.48 -14.49
CA PHE A 461 -3.05 15.74 -13.74
C PHE A 461 -1.72 15.89 -13.00
N ALA A 462 -1.19 14.83 -12.38
CA ALA A 462 0.08 14.88 -11.67
C ALA A 462 1.27 15.14 -12.61
N ARG A 463 1.25 14.55 -13.82
CA ARG A 463 2.38 14.61 -14.78
C ARG A 463 2.32 15.80 -15.74
N MET A 464 1.11 16.25 -16.08
CA MET A 464 0.85 17.29 -17.08
C MET A 464 0.33 18.61 -16.48
N TRP A 465 0.52 18.75 -15.17
CA TRP A 465 0.00 19.85 -14.38
C TRP A 465 0.28 21.25 -14.98
N MET A 466 1.53 21.50 -15.40
CA MET A 466 1.93 22.80 -15.95
C MET A 466 1.21 23.12 -17.26
N GLU A 467 1.05 22.12 -18.13
CA GLU A 467 0.35 22.22 -19.40
C GLU A 467 -1.14 22.45 -19.22
N LEU A 468 -1.75 21.76 -18.26
CA LEU A 468 -3.17 21.84 -17.93
C LEU A 468 -3.54 23.21 -17.35
N ASN A 469 -2.71 23.76 -16.46
CA ASN A 469 -2.90 25.13 -15.96
C ASN A 469 -2.85 26.16 -17.06
N ARG A 470 -1.82 26.05 -17.92
CA ARG A 470 -1.67 26.99 -19.02
C ARG A 470 -2.83 26.90 -20.00
N ALA A 471 -3.34 25.70 -20.26
CA ALA A 471 -4.53 25.51 -21.08
C ALA A 471 -5.77 26.14 -20.44
N PHE A 472 -5.95 25.96 -19.14
CA PHE A 472 -7.04 26.56 -18.38
C PHE A 472 -7.03 28.09 -18.47
N ASP A 473 -5.88 28.73 -18.21
CA ASP A 473 -5.74 30.19 -18.27
C ASP A 473 -5.98 30.73 -19.69
N LEU A 474 -5.38 30.10 -20.71
CA LEU A 474 -5.56 30.49 -22.10
C LEU A 474 -7.03 30.41 -22.54
N GLU A 475 -7.74 29.41 -22.04
CA GLU A 475 -9.15 29.18 -22.31
C GLU A 475 -10.04 30.17 -21.55
N LEU A 476 -9.70 30.47 -20.31
CA LEU A 476 -10.37 31.49 -19.51
C LEU A 476 -10.26 32.87 -20.18
N ASP A 477 -9.05 33.26 -20.59
CA ASP A 477 -8.80 34.50 -21.33
C ASP A 477 -9.55 34.54 -22.68
N ARG A 478 -9.64 33.40 -23.37
CA ARG A 478 -10.42 33.29 -24.61
C ARG A 478 -11.90 33.55 -24.36
N ARG A 479 -12.48 32.87 -23.37
CA ARG A 479 -13.91 33.04 -23.04
C ARG A 479 -14.22 34.45 -22.52
N GLU A 480 -13.28 35.08 -21.82
CA GLU A 480 -13.42 36.48 -21.41
C GLU A 480 -13.46 37.43 -22.62
N ARG A 481 -12.58 37.22 -23.60
CA ARG A 481 -12.56 38.01 -24.85
C ARG A 481 -13.79 37.78 -25.71
N ASP A 482 -14.21 36.52 -25.85
CA ASP A 482 -15.24 36.14 -26.82
C ASP A 482 -16.66 36.34 -26.27
N PHE A 483 -16.87 36.16 -24.96
CA PHE A 483 -18.19 36.19 -24.33
C PHE A 483 -18.34 37.25 -23.24
N GLY A 484 -17.23 37.73 -22.67
CA GLY A 484 -17.23 38.67 -21.54
C GLY A 484 -17.29 37.97 -20.19
N SER A 485 -16.77 38.64 -19.16
CA SER A 485 -16.63 38.08 -17.80
C SER A 485 -17.96 37.80 -17.08
N GLN A 486 -19.09 38.29 -17.58
CA GLN A 486 -20.42 38.05 -17.01
C GLN A 486 -21.20 36.93 -17.70
N ASP A 487 -20.66 36.34 -18.77
CA ASP A 487 -21.32 35.27 -19.52
C ASP A 487 -21.22 33.92 -18.79
N GLU A 488 -22.29 33.12 -18.84
CA GLU A 488 -22.37 31.81 -18.18
C GLU A 488 -21.26 30.84 -18.62
N ARG A 489 -20.79 30.93 -19.86
CA ARG A 489 -19.72 30.08 -20.40
C ARG A 489 -18.34 30.44 -19.84
N TYR A 490 -18.12 31.72 -19.55
CA TYR A 490 -16.93 32.17 -18.83
C TYR A 490 -17.00 31.74 -17.36
N GLN A 491 -18.16 31.95 -16.71
CA GLN A 491 -18.35 31.64 -15.30
C GLN A 491 -18.28 30.13 -15.00
N SER A 492 -18.82 29.28 -15.87
CA SER A 492 -18.72 27.82 -15.76
C SER A 492 -17.29 27.32 -15.89
N TRP A 493 -16.49 27.86 -16.81
CA TRP A 493 -15.07 27.52 -16.95
C TRP A 493 -14.24 28.05 -15.78
N LEU A 494 -14.43 29.32 -15.41
CA LEU A 494 -13.76 29.94 -14.25
C LEU A 494 -13.97 29.12 -12.98
N ALA A 495 -15.16 28.56 -12.82
CA ALA A 495 -15.47 27.73 -11.70
C ALA A 495 -14.71 26.39 -11.67
N LEU A 496 -14.13 25.91 -12.79
CA LEU A 496 -13.24 24.74 -12.78
C LEU A 496 -11.83 25.05 -12.24
N ALA A 497 -11.51 26.32 -11.95
CA ALA A 497 -10.23 26.74 -11.37
C ALA A 497 -9.91 26.08 -10.01
N PHE A 498 -10.86 25.40 -9.36
CA PHE A 498 -10.58 24.62 -8.16
C PHE A 498 -9.80 23.33 -8.43
N LEU A 499 -9.85 22.79 -9.65
CA LEU A 499 -9.05 21.63 -10.06
C LEU A 499 -7.56 21.96 -10.12
N ILE A 500 -7.20 23.23 -9.85
CA ILE A 500 -5.85 23.78 -9.94
C ILE A 500 -5.25 24.05 -8.53
N PRO A 501 -4.37 23.18 -7.98
CA PRO A 501 -3.57 23.45 -6.76
C PRO A 501 -2.76 24.77 -6.74
N ALA A 502 -2.76 25.44 -5.59
CA ALA A 502 -2.12 26.75 -5.40
C ALA A 502 -0.59 26.73 -5.22
N ASP A 503 0.02 25.64 -4.76
CA ASP A 503 1.48 25.55 -4.55
C ASP A 503 2.31 25.67 -5.84
N ALA A 504 1.65 25.52 -6.99
CA ALA A 504 2.22 25.73 -8.30
C ALA A 504 2.47 27.20 -8.65
N GLN A 505 1.74 28.14 -8.04
CA GLN A 505 1.96 29.58 -8.27
C GLN A 505 3.32 30.03 -7.73
N ARG A 506 3.77 29.50 -6.59
CA ARG A 506 5.10 29.83 -6.03
C ARG A 506 6.25 29.28 -6.89
N LEU A 507 6.07 28.10 -7.49
CA LEU A 507 7.06 27.51 -8.41
C LEU A 507 7.13 28.25 -9.76
N ALA A 508 5.98 28.74 -10.26
CA ALA A 508 5.91 29.57 -11.47
C ALA A 508 6.47 30.99 -11.25
N GLU A 509 6.24 31.59 -10.08
CA GLU A 509 6.79 32.90 -9.68
C GLU A 509 8.32 32.88 -9.54
N GLN A 510 8.90 31.74 -9.14
CA GLN A 510 10.36 31.58 -9.05
C GLN A 510 11.04 31.36 -10.40
N GLN A 511 10.30 31.02 -11.47
CA GLN A 511 10.87 30.69 -12.78
C GLN A 511 10.43 31.61 -13.94
N ALA A 512 9.53 32.56 -13.73
CA ALA A 512 9.05 33.45 -14.80
C ALA A 512 9.05 34.94 -14.43
N GLN A 513 10.09 35.66 -14.87
CA GLN A 513 9.94 37.02 -15.40
C GLN A 513 10.78 37.12 -16.69
N PRO A 514 10.26 37.74 -17.78
CA PRO A 514 9.50 39.00 -17.76
C PRO A 514 8.30 39.03 -18.73
N PHE A 515 7.07 38.75 -18.26
CA PHE A 515 5.83 39.08 -18.98
C PHE A 515 4.68 39.50 -18.03
N ALA A 516 5.03 40.19 -16.94
CA ALA A 516 4.14 40.48 -15.81
C ALA A 516 3.17 41.68 -15.99
N ARG A 517 2.76 42.03 -17.21
CA ARG A 517 1.86 43.19 -17.44
C ARG A 517 0.41 42.84 -17.78
N SER A 518 0.09 41.63 -18.25
CA SER A 518 -1.30 41.21 -18.51
C SER A 518 -1.96 40.48 -17.32
N ALA A 519 -1.18 39.79 -16.49
CA ALA A 519 -1.69 38.96 -15.39
C ALA A 519 -2.27 39.76 -14.19
N ARG A 520 -1.85 41.02 -14.00
CA ARG A 520 -2.31 41.84 -12.86
C ARG A 520 -3.76 42.29 -12.96
N ASN A 521 -4.30 42.45 -14.18
CA ASN A 521 -5.69 42.86 -14.37
C ASN A 521 -6.65 41.68 -14.16
N HIS A 522 -6.30 40.46 -14.60
CA HIS A 522 -7.11 39.27 -14.36
C HIS A 522 -7.10 38.83 -12.87
N GLN A 523 -6.00 39.06 -12.15
CA GLN A 523 -5.92 38.81 -10.70
C GLN A 523 -6.89 39.66 -9.86
N SER A 524 -7.17 40.92 -10.26
CA SER A 524 -8.13 41.77 -9.53
C SER A 524 -9.58 41.46 -9.90
N VAL A 525 -9.87 41.16 -11.17
CA VAL A 525 -11.21 40.79 -11.65
C VAL A 525 -11.67 39.45 -11.05
N VAL A 526 -10.78 38.45 -10.96
CA VAL A 526 -11.10 37.16 -10.32
C VAL A 526 -11.32 37.30 -8.81
N ALA A 527 -10.71 38.28 -8.15
CA ALA A 527 -10.92 38.55 -6.72
C ALA A 527 -12.22 39.33 -6.43
N GLU A 528 -12.57 40.33 -7.25
CA GLU A 528 -13.79 41.15 -7.08
C GLU A 528 -15.08 40.43 -7.51
N THR A 529 -15.05 39.58 -8.53
CA THR A 529 -16.26 38.95 -9.11
C THR A 529 -16.78 37.75 -8.29
N ARG A 530 -15.98 37.21 -7.36
CA ARG A 530 -16.32 36.04 -6.51
C ARG A 530 -17.48 36.28 -5.53
N GLY A 531 -17.86 37.53 -5.26
CA GLY A 531 -18.86 37.90 -4.26
C GLY A 531 -20.24 38.37 -4.73
N LYS A 532 -20.50 38.59 -6.04
CA LYS A 532 -21.73 39.28 -6.51
C LYS A 532 -22.35 38.75 -7.82
N ALA A 533 -22.33 37.44 -8.06
CA ALA A 533 -22.68 36.89 -9.37
C ALA A 533 -24.18 36.58 -9.63
N ILE A 534 -25.09 36.69 -8.65
CA ILE A 534 -26.51 36.31 -8.84
C ILE A 534 -27.37 37.46 -9.41
N SER A 535 -27.06 38.73 -9.13
CA SER A 535 -27.92 39.85 -9.53
C SER A 535 -27.76 40.31 -10.99
N MET A 536 -26.92 39.62 -11.78
CA MET A 536 -26.56 40.05 -13.15
C MET A 536 -27.10 39.12 -14.27
N LEU A 537 -27.84 38.06 -13.94
CA LEU A 537 -28.40 37.16 -14.95
C LEU A 537 -29.67 37.76 -15.61
N PRO A 538 -29.76 37.81 -16.96
CA PRO A 538 -30.93 38.32 -17.66
C PRO A 538 -32.20 37.47 -17.39
N GLN A 539 -33.31 38.12 -17.04
CA GLN A 539 -34.62 37.51 -16.75
C GLN A 539 -35.18 36.55 -17.83
N HIS A 540 -34.64 36.58 -19.05
CA HIS A 540 -35.09 35.68 -20.12
C HIS A 540 -34.53 34.25 -20.00
N ILE A 541 -33.44 34.02 -19.24
CA ILE A 541 -32.80 32.70 -19.08
C ILE A 541 -33.54 31.83 -18.05
N THR A 542 -34.15 32.45 -17.05
CA THR A 542 -34.98 31.76 -16.04
C THR A 542 -36.20 31.04 -16.63
N ASN A 543 -36.63 31.40 -17.84
CA ASN A 543 -37.91 30.95 -18.39
C ASN A 543 -37.82 29.78 -19.39
N THR A 544 -36.65 29.49 -19.99
CA THR A 544 -36.54 28.46 -21.05
C THR A 544 -35.80 27.20 -20.63
N HIS A 545 -34.79 27.28 -19.75
CA HIS A 545 -33.99 26.12 -19.31
C HIS A 545 -33.66 26.11 -17.80
N GLY A 546 -34.44 26.88 -17.02
CA GLY A 546 -34.22 27.14 -15.59
C GLY A 546 -33.85 25.97 -14.68
N PRO A 547 -34.43 24.75 -14.79
CA PRO A 547 -34.20 23.70 -13.80
C PRO A 547 -32.85 23.00 -13.88
N ILE A 548 -32.22 22.97 -15.06
CA ILE A 548 -30.95 22.25 -15.32
C ILE A 548 -29.78 23.23 -15.17
N ILE A 549 -29.92 24.44 -15.73
CA ILE A 549 -28.92 25.50 -15.59
C ILE A 549 -28.83 25.97 -14.12
N GLN A 550 -29.94 26.07 -13.37
CA GLN A 550 -29.86 26.34 -11.93
C GLN A 550 -29.16 25.21 -11.14
N ARG A 551 -29.22 23.95 -11.61
CA ARG A 551 -28.56 22.82 -10.94
C ARG A 551 -27.07 22.75 -11.26
N VAL A 552 -26.69 22.93 -12.53
CA VAL A 552 -25.29 22.90 -12.99
C VAL A 552 -24.57 24.17 -12.57
N SER A 553 -25.11 25.35 -12.90
CA SER A 553 -24.57 26.65 -12.48
C SER A 553 -24.64 26.82 -10.96
N GLY A 554 -25.74 26.40 -10.31
CA GLY A 554 -25.83 26.41 -8.85
C GLY A 554 -24.77 25.53 -8.19
N SER A 555 -24.54 24.30 -8.68
CA SER A 555 -23.49 23.42 -8.13
C SER A 555 -22.09 23.96 -8.41
N ILE A 556 -21.83 24.44 -9.63
CA ILE A 556 -20.51 24.93 -10.06
C ILE A 556 -20.16 26.29 -9.40
N GLN A 557 -21.13 27.18 -9.23
CA GLN A 557 -20.99 28.47 -8.55
C GLN A 557 -20.86 28.29 -7.02
N THR A 558 -21.62 27.34 -6.46
CA THR A 558 -21.45 26.89 -5.06
C THR A 558 -20.04 26.34 -4.87
N LEU A 559 -19.56 25.46 -5.76
CA LEU A 559 -18.20 24.93 -5.72
C LEU A 559 -17.13 26.03 -5.89
N SER A 560 -17.29 26.96 -6.83
CA SER A 560 -16.34 28.06 -7.07
C SER A 560 -16.22 29.03 -5.89
N GLN A 561 -17.35 29.45 -5.30
CA GLN A 561 -17.37 30.26 -4.07
C GLN A 561 -16.79 29.49 -2.88
N ILE A 562 -17.04 28.19 -2.80
CA ILE A 562 -16.52 27.36 -1.72
C ILE A 562 -15.00 27.19 -1.82
N PHE A 563 -14.46 26.91 -3.00
CA PHE A 563 -13.02 26.77 -3.20
C PHE A 563 -12.27 28.12 -3.19
N ALA A 564 -12.93 29.23 -3.52
CA ALA A 564 -12.38 30.58 -3.30
C ALA A 564 -12.28 30.94 -1.81
N THR A 565 -13.29 30.56 -1.01
CA THR A 565 -13.40 30.94 0.41
C THR A 565 -12.69 29.95 1.34
N PHE A 566 -12.46 28.69 0.92
CA PHE A 566 -11.52 27.75 1.57
C PHE A 566 -10.09 28.30 1.67
N ARG A 567 -9.74 29.27 0.83
CA ARG A 567 -8.42 29.90 0.80
C ARG A 567 -8.29 31.14 1.70
N SER A 568 -9.39 31.80 2.11
CA SER A 568 -9.32 33.06 2.86
C SER A 568 -9.81 32.99 4.30
N THR A 569 -10.81 32.18 4.64
CA THR A 569 -11.31 32.04 6.03
C THR A 569 -12.25 30.84 6.11
N GLY A 570 -11.73 29.67 6.50
CA GLY A 570 -12.45 28.38 6.47
C GLY A 570 -13.64 28.21 7.42
N ALA A 571 -14.09 29.25 8.11
CA ALA A 571 -15.13 29.17 9.15
C ALA A 571 -16.56 29.45 8.63
N ASP A 572 -16.75 30.43 7.75
CA ASP A 572 -18.11 30.97 7.45
C ASP A 572 -18.90 30.17 6.40
N LEU A 573 -18.24 29.27 5.68
CA LEU A 573 -18.78 28.62 4.48
C LEU A 573 -19.36 27.22 4.76
N LEU A 574 -18.93 26.58 5.85
CA LEU A 574 -19.27 25.18 6.15
C LEU A 574 -20.68 24.98 6.68
N ALA A 575 -21.38 26.06 7.05
CA ALA A 575 -22.72 25.97 7.63
C ALA A 575 -23.87 25.90 6.60
N SER A 576 -23.63 26.17 5.30
CA SER A 576 -24.75 26.38 4.36
C SER A 576 -24.67 25.67 3.00
N SER A 577 -23.53 25.08 2.59
CA SER A 577 -23.36 24.64 1.19
C SER A 577 -22.60 23.33 0.92
N ALA A 578 -21.85 22.78 1.89
CA ALA A 578 -21.17 21.50 1.69
C ALA A 578 -22.16 20.31 1.61
N GLU A 579 -23.33 20.42 2.26
CA GLU A 579 -24.42 19.44 2.19
C GLU A 579 -25.08 19.34 0.82
N SER A 580 -24.92 20.30 -0.10
CA SER A 580 -25.47 20.24 -1.45
C SER A 580 -24.51 19.65 -2.50
N MET A 581 -23.22 19.48 -2.18
CA MET A 581 -22.22 18.99 -3.14
C MET A 581 -22.34 17.49 -3.50
N PRO A 582 -22.04 17.08 -4.74
CA PRO A 582 -21.87 15.67 -5.08
C PRO A 582 -20.71 15.02 -4.31
N VAL A 583 -20.87 13.75 -3.92
CA VAL A 583 -19.86 12.99 -3.17
C VAL A 583 -18.48 12.94 -3.83
N PRO A 584 -18.32 12.73 -5.15
CA PRO A 584 -17.01 12.74 -5.79
C PRO A 584 -16.24 14.05 -5.56
N VAL A 585 -16.96 15.18 -5.53
CA VAL A 585 -16.38 16.50 -5.33
C VAL A 585 -15.98 16.70 -3.87
N LEU A 586 -16.77 16.19 -2.92
CA LEU A 586 -16.42 16.19 -1.50
C LEU A 586 -15.13 15.38 -1.24
N LEU A 587 -14.98 14.21 -1.87
CA LEU A 587 -13.80 13.36 -1.76
C LEU A 587 -12.54 14.05 -2.31
N LEU A 588 -12.65 14.67 -3.50
CA LEU A 588 -11.56 15.41 -4.11
C LEU A 588 -11.16 16.64 -3.28
N ALA A 589 -12.16 17.40 -2.81
CA ALA A 589 -11.96 18.57 -1.96
C ALA A 589 -11.29 18.18 -0.63
N GLY A 590 -11.76 17.11 0.03
CA GLY A 590 -11.18 16.62 1.27
C GLY A 590 -9.75 16.13 1.11
N ARG A 591 -9.42 15.37 0.05
CA ARG A 591 -8.02 14.99 -0.27
C ARG A 591 -7.13 16.20 -0.53
N THR A 592 -7.64 17.22 -1.22
CA THR A 592 -6.90 18.45 -1.52
C THR A 592 -6.64 19.26 -0.25
N ALA A 593 -7.65 19.41 0.62
CA ALA A 593 -7.51 20.06 1.93
C ALA A 593 -6.48 19.35 2.81
N ASN A 594 -6.45 18.01 2.81
CA ASN A 594 -5.46 17.23 3.54
C ASN A 594 -4.03 17.49 3.01
N ARG A 595 -3.84 17.53 1.68
CA ARG A 595 -2.54 17.87 1.06
C ARG A 595 -2.07 19.29 1.38
N GLN A 596 -2.99 20.23 1.49
CA GLN A 596 -2.71 21.62 1.90
C GLN A 596 -2.48 21.77 3.41
N ARG A 597 -2.40 20.66 4.17
CA ARG A 597 -2.23 20.63 5.63
C ARG A 597 -3.36 21.35 6.38
N ASN A 598 -4.59 21.26 5.89
CA ASN A 598 -5.79 21.73 6.58
C ASN A 598 -6.68 20.55 7.03
N PRO A 599 -6.32 19.86 8.12
CA PRO A 599 -6.99 18.62 8.52
C PRO A 599 -8.41 18.83 9.04
N LEU A 600 -8.67 19.95 9.74
CA LEU A 600 -10.02 20.33 10.21
C LEU A 600 -11.02 20.41 9.06
N LEU A 601 -10.58 20.96 7.93
CA LEU A 601 -11.41 21.08 6.75
C LEU A 601 -11.60 19.75 6.03
N ALA A 602 -10.51 19.00 5.86
CA ALA A 602 -10.54 17.69 5.27
C ALA A 602 -11.47 16.75 6.04
N GLU A 603 -11.43 16.80 7.37
CA GLU A 603 -12.26 15.98 8.26
C GLU A 603 -13.74 16.34 8.12
N LYS A 604 -14.10 17.63 8.16
CA LYS A 604 -15.50 18.08 7.98
C LYS A 604 -16.07 17.64 6.62
N LEU A 605 -15.31 17.80 5.54
CA LEU A 605 -15.74 17.36 4.21
C LEU A 605 -15.89 15.83 4.12
N ALA A 606 -14.97 15.10 4.75
CA ALA A 606 -15.03 13.66 4.82
C ALA A 606 -16.26 13.18 5.63
N ILE A 607 -16.59 13.82 6.76
CA ILE A 607 -17.82 13.54 7.53
C ILE A 607 -19.07 13.71 6.67
N ILE A 608 -19.17 14.80 5.90
CA ILE A 608 -20.31 15.04 5.02
C ILE A 608 -20.39 13.96 3.93
N SER A 609 -19.25 13.57 3.35
CA SER A 609 -19.21 12.49 2.36
C SER A 609 -19.66 11.14 2.94
N VAL A 610 -19.23 10.81 4.17
CA VAL A 610 -19.65 9.59 4.89
C VAL A 610 -21.14 9.61 5.18
N ASN A 611 -21.69 10.73 5.65
CA ASN A 611 -23.12 10.85 5.92
C ASN A 611 -23.97 10.63 4.67
N LYS A 612 -23.50 11.10 3.51
CA LYS A 612 -24.20 10.92 2.23
C LYS A 612 -24.12 9.50 1.67
N THR A 613 -23.05 8.78 1.97
CA THR A 613 -22.74 7.47 1.41
C THR A 613 -23.06 6.31 2.34
N LYS A 614 -23.42 6.59 3.59
CA LYS A 614 -23.69 5.59 4.63
C LYS A 614 -24.68 4.52 4.15
N GLY A 615 -24.26 3.27 4.18
CA GLY A 615 -25.08 2.10 3.89
C GLY A 615 -25.27 1.79 2.40
N ARG A 616 -24.54 2.45 1.50
CA ARG A 616 -24.61 2.17 0.05
C ARG A 616 -23.82 0.94 -0.37
N GLY A 617 -22.79 0.54 0.39
CA GLY A 617 -21.91 -0.57 0.05
C GLY A 617 -21.10 -0.36 -1.24
N ASP A 618 -21.05 0.87 -1.75
CA ASP A 618 -20.42 1.22 -3.00
C ASP A 618 -19.00 1.80 -2.80
N ILE A 619 -18.32 2.03 -3.92
CA ILE A 619 -17.00 2.67 -3.99
C ILE A 619 -16.96 4.06 -3.33
N PHE A 620 -18.07 4.78 -3.30
CA PHE A 620 -18.13 6.11 -2.68
C PHE A 620 -18.19 6.02 -1.16
N GLU A 621 -18.91 5.05 -0.59
CA GLU A 621 -18.85 4.76 0.85
C GLU A 621 -17.44 4.32 1.25
N PHE A 622 -16.81 3.44 0.45
CA PHE A 622 -15.42 3.03 0.67
C PHE A 622 -14.47 4.24 0.71
N CYS A 623 -14.49 5.10 -0.31
CA CYS A 623 -13.61 6.27 -0.37
C CYS A 623 -13.88 7.28 0.73
N SER A 624 -15.15 7.46 1.13
CA SER A 624 -15.54 8.42 2.17
C SER A 624 -15.05 7.98 3.55
N LEU A 625 -15.23 6.69 3.87
CA LEU A 625 -14.73 6.11 5.12
C LEU A 625 -13.21 6.13 5.18
N LEU A 626 -12.54 5.75 4.08
CA LEU A 626 -11.08 5.77 4.00
C LEU A 626 -10.52 7.18 4.17
N LEU A 627 -11.10 8.18 3.49
CA LEU A 627 -10.66 9.57 3.59
C LEU A 627 -10.82 10.11 5.02
N LEU A 628 -11.97 9.86 5.66
CA LEU A 628 -12.22 10.31 7.03
C LEU A 628 -11.21 9.68 8.00
N ALA A 629 -11.02 8.37 7.89
CA ALA A 629 -10.10 7.65 8.75
C ALA A 629 -8.64 8.07 8.55
N ALA A 630 -8.21 8.26 7.29
CA ALA A 630 -6.87 8.76 6.96
C ALA A 630 -6.61 10.15 7.53
N VAL A 631 -7.57 11.07 7.42
CA VAL A 631 -7.44 12.42 7.98
C VAL A 631 -7.30 12.37 9.50
N ARG A 632 -8.16 11.60 10.18
CA ARG A 632 -8.11 11.45 11.64
C ARG A 632 -6.80 10.83 12.13
N PHE A 633 -6.34 9.80 11.44
CA PHE A 633 -5.10 9.12 11.78
C PHE A 633 -3.87 10.01 11.60
N HIS A 634 -3.73 10.64 10.43
CA HIS A 634 -2.53 11.42 10.13
C HIS A 634 -2.49 12.78 10.82
N ALA A 635 -3.64 13.40 11.09
CA ALA A 635 -3.68 14.71 11.72
C ALA A 635 -3.70 14.64 13.25
N ASN A 636 -4.47 13.70 13.81
CA ASN A 636 -4.77 13.66 15.24
C ASN A 636 -4.20 12.41 15.92
N HIS A 637 -3.52 11.53 15.18
CA HIS A 637 -3.11 10.20 15.68
C HIS A 637 -4.26 9.42 16.31
N ASP A 638 -5.48 9.60 15.79
CA ASP A 638 -6.67 8.93 16.30
C ASP A 638 -6.62 7.42 15.98
N THR A 639 -6.26 6.65 16.99
CA THR A 639 -6.22 5.19 16.98
C THR A 639 -7.41 4.58 17.74
N SER A 640 -8.47 5.35 17.97
CA SER A 640 -9.66 4.86 18.68
C SER A 640 -10.31 3.66 17.98
N GLU A 641 -10.96 2.79 18.75
CA GLU A 641 -11.71 1.64 18.19
C GLU A 641 -12.73 2.07 17.12
N MET A 642 -13.30 3.27 17.27
CA MET A 642 -14.21 3.82 16.26
C MET A 642 -13.50 4.05 14.92
N ASN A 643 -12.27 4.57 14.94
CA ASN A 643 -11.51 4.83 13.72
C ASN A 643 -10.98 3.52 13.10
N VAL A 644 -10.51 2.59 13.94
CA VAL A 644 -10.12 1.24 13.51
C VAL A 644 -11.29 0.52 12.82
N GLU A 645 -12.47 0.52 13.42
CA GLU A 645 -13.67 -0.12 12.86
C GLU A 645 -14.13 0.55 11.56
N MET A 646 -13.91 1.87 11.43
CA MET A 646 -14.18 2.61 10.20
C MET A 646 -13.30 2.11 9.04
N VAL A 647 -12.01 1.92 9.27
CA VAL A 647 -11.10 1.36 8.26
C VAL A 647 -11.41 -0.11 7.99
N ARG A 648 -11.73 -0.93 9.01
CA ARG A 648 -12.18 -2.31 8.79
C ARG A 648 -13.44 -2.37 7.93
N LYS A 649 -14.39 -1.46 8.14
CA LYS A 649 -15.58 -1.34 7.30
C LYS A 649 -15.21 -0.95 5.87
N SER A 650 -14.29 0.01 5.69
CA SER A 650 -13.84 0.43 4.36
C SER A 650 -13.18 -0.73 3.59
N VAL A 651 -12.32 -1.52 4.25
CA VAL A 651 -11.69 -2.74 3.70
C VAL A 651 -12.74 -3.81 3.35
N ARG A 652 -13.75 -4.02 4.21
CA ARG A 652 -14.86 -4.96 3.90
C ARG A 652 -15.63 -4.55 2.66
N ILE A 653 -15.94 -3.26 2.50
CA ILE A 653 -16.59 -2.76 1.28
C ILE A 653 -15.68 -2.97 0.08
N ALA A 654 -14.39 -2.63 0.18
CA ALA A 654 -13.43 -2.83 -0.91
C ALA A 654 -13.32 -4.29 -1.36
N ASN A 655 -13.43 -5.25 -0.45
CA ASN A 655 -13.43 -6.69 -0.76
C ASN A 655 -14.68 -7.14 -1.53
N CYS A 656 -15.79 -6.41 -1.43
CA CYS A 656 -17.02 -6.68 -2.17
C CYS A 656 -17.08 -5.98 -3.54
N LEU A 657 -16.16 -5.04 -3.80
CA LEU A 657 -16.12 -4.31 -5.07
C LEU A 657 -15.34 -5.09 -6.14
N PRO A 658 -15.65 -4.89 -7.44
CA PRO A 658 -14.84 -5.46 -8.53
C PRO A 658 -13.37 -5.06 -8.38
N PRO A 659 -12.40 -5.96 -8.63
CA PRO A 659 -10.98 -5.72 -8.36
C PRO A 659 -10.30 -4.80 -9.39
N GLN A 660 -10.90 -3.64 -9.63
CA GLN A 660 -10.37 -2.64 -10.55
C GLN A 660 -9.12 -1.97 -9.94
N PRO A 661 -8.18 -1.48 -10.78
CA PRO A 661 -6.92 -0.92 -10.29
C PRO A 661 -7.07 0.15 -9.20
N HIS A 662 -8.03 1.07 -9.37
CA HIS A 662 -8.29 2.14 -8.41
C HIS A 662 -8.80 1.61 -7.06
N VAL A 663 -9.62 0.55 -7.05
CA VAL A 663 -10.11 -0.10 -5.82
C VAL A 663 -8.94 -0.75 -5.08
N GLN A 664 -8.07 -1.46 -5.81
CA GLN A 664 -6.93 -2.15 -5.22
C GLN A 664 -5.89 -1.19 -4.64
N LEU A 665 -5.60 -0.08 -5.32
CA LEU A 665 -4.70 0.95 -4.80
C LEU A 665 -5.25 1.62 -3.54
N LEU A 666 -6.53 1.93 -3.50
CA LEU A 666 -7.16 2.48 -2.31
C LEU A 666 -7.25 1.44 -1.18
N LYS A 667 -7.41 0.16 -1.52
CA LYS A 667 -7.39 -0.94 -0.55
C LYS A 667 -6.00 -1.09 0.08
N MET A 668 -4.94 -0.91 -0.71
CA MET A 668 -3.56 -0.85 -0.22
C MET A 668 -3.41 0.26 0.83
N GLU A 669 -3.85 1.49 0.51
CA GLU A 669 -3.86 2.63 1.45
C GLU A 669 -4.67 2.34 2.73
N ALA A 670 -5.83 1.67 2.60
CA ALA A 670 -6.64 1.28 3.74
C ALA A 670 -5.95 0.26 4.66
N LEU A 671 -5.29 -0.74 4.07
CA LEU A 671 -4.53 -1.75 4.81
C LEU A 671 -3.30 -1.13 5.51
N GLU A 672 -2.60 -0.23 4.85
CA GLU A 672 -1.48 0.53 5.42
C GLU A 672 -1.90 1.30 6.68
N ILE A 673 -3.00 2.04 6.60
CA ILE A 673 -3.54 2.81 7.73
C ILE A 673 -3.97 1.85 8.85
N LEU A 674 -4.69 0.78 8.53
CA LEU A 674 -5.21 -0.17 9.52
C LEU A 674 -4.09 -0.88 10.28
N VAL A 675 -3.09 -1.41 9.57
CA VAL A 675 -1.93 -2.07 10.19
C VAL A 675 -1.19 -1.07 11.08
N SER A 676 -0.99 0.17 10.62
CA SER A 676 -0.33 1.21 11.41
C SER A 676 -1.07 1.49 12.72
N MET A 677 -2.40 1.57 12.68
CA MET A 677 -3.23 1.74 13.89
C MET A 677 -3.09 0.54 14.82
N LEU A 678 -3.23 -0.68 14.32
CA LEU A 678 -3.17 -1.90 15.14
C LEU A 678 -1.81 -2.08 15.80
N LEU A 679 -0.72 -1.81 15.08
CA LEU A 679 0.63 -1.84 15.64
C LEU A 679 0.83 -0.79 16.74
N SER A 680 0.29 0.42 16.56
CA SER A 680 0.35 1.48 17.59
C SER A 680 -0.43 1.14 18.86
N LEU A 681 -1.45 0.27 18.76
CA LEU A 681 -2.23 -0.24 19.88
C LEU A 681 -1.64 -1.51 20.51
N GLY A 682 -0.50 -2.02 19.99
CA GLY A 682 0.09 -3.29 20.46
C GLY A 682 -0.69 -4.55 20.04
N ARG A 683 -1.73 -4.44 19.19
CA ARG A 683 -2.59 -5.55 18.74
C ARG A 683 -1.95 -6.33 17.59
N ARG A 684 -0.82 -6.98 17.87
CA ARG A 684 0.04 -7.62 16.85
C ARG A 684 -0.66 -8.76 16.10
N ASP A 685 -1.40 -9.61 16.79
CA ASP A 685 -2.09 -10.76 16.17
C ASP A 685 -3.12 -10.34 15.11
N GLU A 686 -3.80 -9.21 15.34
CA GLU A 686 -4.76 -8.66 14.38
C GLU A 686 -4.07 -7.96 13.21
N ALA A 687 -2.95 -7.29 13.47
CA ALA A 687 -2.15 -6.67 12.41
C ALA A 687 -1.65 -7.73 11.41
N ASP A 688 -1.30 -8.93 11.88
CA ASP A 688 -0.81 -10.03 11.05
C ASP A 688 -1.84 -10.51 10.00
N GLU A 689 -3.14 -10.51 10.31
CA GLU A 689 -4.18 -10.85 9.33
C GLU A 689 -4.20 -9.84 8.16
N PHE A 690 -4.13 -8.55 8.47
CA PHE A 690 -4.15 -7.49 7.47
C PHE A 690 -2.82 -7.37 6.72
N LEU A 691 -1.69 -7.69 7.36
CA LEU A 691 -0.39 -7.81 6.71
C LEU A 691 -0.41 -8.91 5.63
N ARG A 692 -0.98 -10.09 5.91
CA ARG A 692 -1.14 -11.15 4.89
C ARG A 692 -2.05 -10.71 3.74
N SER A 693 -3.14 -9.99 4.05
CA SER A 693 -4.03 -9.41 3.02
C SER A 693 -3.31 -8.38 2.13
N PHE A 694 -2.36 -7.64 2.69
CA PHE A 694 -1.50 -6.71 1.97
C PHE A 694 -0.48 -7.45 1.09
N GLU A 695 0.19 -8.48 1.60
CA GLU A 695 1.11 -9.33 0.83
C GLU A 695 0.40 -10.03 -0.33
N ASP A 696 -0.81 -10.56 -0.09
CA ASP A 696 -1.66 -11.14 -1.13
C ASP A 696 -1.94 -10.16 -2.28
N LEU A 697 -1.90 -8.85 -2.02
CA LEU A 697 -2.20 -7.81 -3.00
C LEU A 697 -0.96 -7.33 -3.76
N VAL A 698 0.14 -7.02 -3.07
CA VAL A 698 1.32 -6.35 -3.64
C VAL A 698 2.65 -7.07 -3.42
N GLY A 699 2.67 -8.08 -2.54
CA GLY A 699 3.85 -8.88 -2.22
C GLY A 699 4.41 -9.63 -3.42
N ARG A 700 5.57 -10.25 -3.26
CA ARG A 700 6.27 -10.93 -4.36
C ARG A 700 5.40 -12.02 -4.98
N ASP A 701 4.93 -12.94 -4.14
CA ASP A 701 4.06 -14.06 -4.49
C ASP A 701 2.57 -13.73 -4.33
N ARG A 702 2.20 -12.50 -4.71
CA ARG A 702 0.82 -12.01 -4.60
C ARG A 702 -0.18 -12.95 -5.29
N LYS A 703 -1.41 -12.96 -4.77
CA LYS A 703 -2.53 -13.65 -5.41
C LYS A 703 -2.95 -12.90 -6.67
N LYS A 704 -3.23 -13.66 -7.73
CA LYS A 704 -3.76 -13.07 -8.97
C LYS A 704 -5.23 -12.72 -8.78
N LEU A 705 -5.60 -11.50 -9.17
CA LEU A 705 -6.97 -11.03 -9.17
C LEU A 705 -7.56 -11.10 -10.59
N ASP A 706 -8.88 -11.13 -10.65
CA ASP A 706 -9.64 -11.35 -11.88
C ASP A 706 -9.60 -10.16 -12.87
N SER A 707 -9.01 -9.02 -12.48
CA SER A 707 -8.86 -7.84 -13.33
C SER A 707 -7.60 -7.92 -14.18
N ARG A 708 -7.77 -8.06 -15.50
CA ARG A 708 -6.65 -8.03 -16.45
C ARG A 708 -5.91 -6.71 -16.41
N VAL A 709 -6.64 -5.61 -16.24
CA VAL A 709 -6.07 -4.27 -16.16
C VAL A 709 -5.19 -4.12 -14.92
N TRP A 710 -5.64 -4.63 -13.77
CA TRP A 710 -4.81 -4.66 -12.56
C TRP A 710 -3.60 -5.57 -12.73
N GLU A 711 -3.81 -6.80 -13.19
CA GLU A 711 -2.74 -7.79 -13.35
C GLU A 711 -1.67 -7.34 -14.34
N TYR A 712 -2.10 -6.69 -15.42
CA TYR A 712 -1.21 -6.07 -16.38
C TYR A 712 -0.52 -4.84 -15.79
N GLY A 713 -1.29 -3.91 -15.22
CA GLY A 713 -0.80 -2.67 -14.61
C GLY A 713 0.24 -2.92 -13.52
N ILE A 714 -0.05 -3.81 -12.57
CA ILE A 714 0.83 -4.06 -11.42
C ILE A 714 2.11 -4.82 -11.78
N ARG A 715 2.13 -5.59 -12.88
CA ARG A 715 3.26 -6.45 -13.28
C ARG A 715 4.10 -5.87 -14.41
N HIS A 716 3.46 -5.31 -15.42
CA HIS A 716 4.10 -4.94 -16.69
C HIS A 716 4.33 -3.44 -16.84
N THR A 717 3.93 -2.63 -15.85
CA THR A 717 4.15 -1.19 -15.87
C THR A 717 5.14 -0.76 -14.77
N GLY A 718 5.96 0.25 -15.08
CA GLY A 718 6.88 0.83 -14.11
C GLY A 718 6.16 1.51 -12.93
N LEU A 719 4.92 1.98 -13.14
CA LEU A 719 4.09 2.56 -12.09
C LEU A 719 3.59 1.50 -11.11
N GLY A 720 3.13 0.36 -11.61
CA GLY A 720 2.73 -0.78 -10.81
C GLY A 720 3.87 -1.31 -9.93
N ALA A 721 5.05 -1.48 -10.51
CA ALA A 721 6.26 -1.84 -9.77
C ALA A 721 6.60 -0.79 -8.68
N ALA A 722 6.54 0.50 -9.01
CA ALA A 722 6.81 1.57 -8.05
C ALA A 722 5.80 1.61 -6.90
N HIS A 723 4.52 1.34 -7.15
CA HIS A 723 3.49 1.29 -6.11
C HIS A 723 3.70 0.10 -5.17
N ARG A 724 4.04 -1.08 -5.70
CA ARG A 724 4.37 -2.27 -4.87
C ARG A 724 5.58 -1.99 -3.99
N ILE A 725 6.67 -1.48 -4.58
CA ILE A 725 7.91 -1.15 -3.89
C ILE A 725 7.64 -0.10 -2.79
N GLY A 726 6.89 0.95 -3.12
CA GLY A 726 6.54 2.00 -2.17
C GLY A 726 5.70 1.50 -0.99
N GLY A 727 4.69 0.67 -1.26
CA GLY A 727 3.84 0.08 -0.23
C GLY A 727 4.61 -0.89 0.67
N LEU A 728 5.44 -1.77 0.10
CA LEU A 728 6.30 -2.69 0.86
C LEU A 728 7.32 -1.92 1.72
N GLN A 729 7.92 -0.85 1.18
CA GLN A 729 8.80 0.03 1.94
C GLN A 729 8.08 0.71 3.11
N TYR A 730 6.86 1.19 2.89
CA TYR A 730 6.04 1.82 3.92
C TYR A 730 5.73 0.83 5.05
N MET A 731 5.30 -0.37 4.70
CA MET A 731 4.98 -1.41 5.67
C MET A 731 6.21 -1.87 6.46
N ALA A 732 7.32 -2.13 5.77
CA ALA A 732 8.60 -2.48 6.41
C ALA A 732 9.02 -1.42 7.43
N ARG A 733 8.87 -0.13 7.09
CA ARG A 733 9.22 0.97 7.99
C ARG A 733 8.33 1.00 9.23
N ASN A 734 7.01 0.81 9.09
CA ASN A 734 6.11 0.79 10.24
C ASN A 734 6.38 -0.39 11.17
N LEU A 735 6.67 -1.57 10.60
CA LEU A 735 7.08 -2.76 11.35
C LEU A 735 8.41 -2.57 12.08
N PHE A 736 9.36 -1.87 11.47
CA PHE A 736 10.63 -1.53 12.13
C PHE A 736 10.40 -0.67 13.38
N PHE A 737 9.60 0.39 13.27
CA PHE A 737 9.33 1.28 14.41
C PHE A 737 8.45 0.66 15.49
N SER A 738 7.69 -0.40 15.19
CA SER A 738 6.94 -1.17 16.18
C SER A 738 7.75 -2.28 16.87
N GLY A 739 9.02 -2.44 16.49
CA GLY A 739 9.93 -3.44 17.03
C GLY A 739 9.84 -4.83 16.37
N ASN A 740 9.06 -4.98 15.29
CA ASN A 740 8.94 -6.24 14.55
C ASN A 740 9.99 -6.33 13.42
N TYR A 741 11.26 -6.44 13.82
CA TYR A 741 12.40 -6.34 12.92
C TYR A 741 12.50 -7.48 11.90
N THR A 742 12.07 -8.70 12.25
CA THR A 742 12.10 -9.85 11.34
C THR A 742 11.10 -9.69 10.20
N VAL A 743 9.83 -9.41 10.52
CA VAL A 743 8.79 -9.21 9.48
C VAL A 743 9.09 -7.95 8.67
N SER A 744 9.64 -6.91 9.29
CA SER A 744 10.13 -5.72 8.58
C SER A 744 11.18 -6.07 7.52
N ALA A 745 12.15 -6.93 7.85
CA ALA A 745 13.15 -7.40 6.91
C ALA A 745 12.50 -8.18 5.76
N ASP A 746 11.57 -9.10 6.04
CA ASP A 746 10.91 -9.90 5.00
C ASP A 746 10.14 -9.04 3.98
N PHE A 747 9.41 -8.02 4.44
CA PHE A 747 8.72 -7.07 3.56
C PHE A 747 9.70 -6.26 2.70
N ALA A 748 10.81 -5.83 3.30
CA ALA A 748 11.82 -5.09 2.57
C ALA A 748 12.52 -5.96 1.51
N ALA A 749 12.79 -7.24 1.84
CA ALA A 749 13.36 -8.23 0.92
C ALA A 749 12.46 -8.44 -0.31
N GLN A 750 11.15 -8.63 -0.11
CA GLN A 750 10.20 -8.77 -1.21
C GLN A 750 10.25 -7.56 -2.18
N GLY A 751 10.35 -6.35 -1.65
CA GLY A 751 10.46 -5.15 -2.46
C GLY A 751 11.76 -5.11 -3.28
N ILE A 752 12.88 -5.57 -2.71
CA ILE A 752 14.19 -5.63 -3.37
C ILE A 752 14.15 -6.61 -4.53
N GLU A 753 13.53 -7.77 -4.32
CA GLU A 753 13.37 -8.79 -5.35
C GLU A 753 12.48 -8.31 -6.50
N ILE A 754 11.38 -7.62 -6.20
CA ILE A 754 10.53 -7.00 -7.22
C ILE A 754 11.30 -5.93 -8.02
N LEU A 755 12.14 -5.14 -7.35
CA LEU A 755 13.00 -4.16 -8.01
C LEU A 755 13.99 -4.84 -8.95
N ALA A 756 14.61 -5.95 -8.52
CA ALA A 756 15.53 -6.74 -9.34
C ALA A 756 14.84 -7.34 -10.57
N ASP A 757 13.65 -7.95 -10.39
CA ASP A 757 12.86 -8.57 -11.46
C ASP A 757 12.35 -7.54 -12.49
N SER A 758 12.20 -6.27 -12.10
CA SER A 758 11.73 -5.20 -13.00
C SER A 758 12.74 -4.81 -14.08
N GLY A 759 14.01 -5.24 -13.98
CA GLY A 759 15.10 -4.82 -14.86
C GLY A 759 15.45 -3.33 -14.78
N SER A 760 14.78 -2.57 -13.91
CA SER A 760 15.03 -1.14 -13.72
C SER A 760 16.32 -0.94 -12.91
N LYS A 761 17.18 -0.03 -13.37
CA LYS A 761 18.36 0.38 -12.58
C LYS A 761 17.89 1.02 -11.26
N PRO A 762 18.47 0.65 -10.11
CA PRO A 762 18.16 1.28 -8.84
C PRO A 762 18.34 2.79 -8.94
N LYS A 763 17.40 3.57 -8.41
CA LYS A 763 17.46 5.02 -8.34
C LYS A 763 17.74 5.46 -6.90
N PRO A 764 18.24 6.68 -6.65
CA PRO A 764 18.46 7.19 -5.29
C PRO A 764 17.24 7.09 -4.36
N ARG A 765 16.02 7.14 -4.91
CA ARG A 765 14.77 6.98 -4.15
C ARG A 765 14.56 5.56 -3.60
N ASP A 766 15.16 4.55 -4.22
CA ASP A 766 15.01 3.13 -3.84
C ASP A 766 15.98 2.76 -2.70
N LEU A 767 16.94 3.64 -2.37
CA LEU A 767 17.88 3.45 -1.27
C LEU A 767 17.20 3.31 0.10
N GLY A 768 16.02 3.90 0.28
CA GLY A 768 15.28 3.78 1.53
C GLY A 768 14.77 2.36 1.82
N LEU A 769 14.44 1.59 0.77
CA LEU A 769 14.03 0.19 0.91
C LEU A 769 15.21 -0.71 1.28
N LEU A 770 16.36 -0.48 0.66
CA LEU A 770 17.58 -1.24 0.96
C LEU A 770 18.13 -0.90 2.36
N ALA A 771 18.05 0.37 2.77
CA ALA A 771 18.45 0.79 4.11
C ALA A 771 17.56 0.18 5.19
N ILE A 772 16.23 0.16 5.00
CA ILE A 772 15.33 -0.45 6.00
C ILE A 772 15.57 -1.97 6.11
N HIS A 773 15.83 -2.68 4.99
CA HIS A 773 16.17 -4.10 5.03
C HIS A 773 17.42 -4.39 5.89
N ARG A 774 18.50 -3.67 5.63
CA ARG A 774 19.76 -3.76 6.40
C ARG A 774 19.53 -3.47 7.88
N ASP A 775 18.87 -2.36 8.19
CA ASP A 775 18.68 -1.89 9.55
C ASP A 775 17.80 -2.88 10.35
N SER A 776 16.78 -3.44 9.69
CA SER A 776 15.91 -4.48 10.26
C SER A 776 16.66 -5.79 10.53
N LEU A 777 17.48 -6.29 9.60
CA LEU A 777 18.28 -7.50 9.81
C LEU A 777 19.28 -7.33 10.96
N TYR A 778 19.92 -6.17 11.05
CA TYR A 778 20.84 -5.86 12.16
C TYR A 778 20.11 -5.87 13.51
N LYS A 779 18.96 -5.20 13.61
CA LYS A 779 18.16 -5.15 14.84
C LYS A 779 17.51 -6.50 15.20
N ALA A 780 17.25 -7.36 14.22
CA ALA A 780 16.80 -8.73 14.43
C ALA A 780 17.91 -9.70 14.90
N GLY A 781 19.17 -9.26 14.97
CA GLY A 781 20.30 -10.11 15.33
C GLY A 781 20.73 -11.12 14.25
N LYS A 782 20.21 -10.99 13.02
CA LYS A 782 20.53 -11.86 11.88
C LYS A 782 21.80 -11.37 11.17
N LEU A 783 22.95 -11.52 11.83
CA LEU A 783 24.20 -10.88 11.43
C LEU A 783 24.73 -11.33 10.06
N ASP A 784 24.68 -12.62 9.74
CA ASP A 784 25.15 -13.16 8.45
C ASP A 784 24.27 -12.72 7.28
N GLU A 785 22.95 -12.72 7.46
CA GLU A 785 21.98 -12.20 6.48
C GLU A 785 22.21 -10.69 6.26
N CYS A 786 22.47 -9.94 7.34
CA CYS A 786 22.77 -8.51 7.28
C CYS A 786 24.05 -8.23 6.50
N ILE A 787 25.15 -8.98 6.74
CA ILE A 787 26.40 -8.85 5.99
C ILE A 787 26.17 -9.15 4.51
N SER A 788 25.45 -10.22 4.19
CA SER A 788 25.14 -10.61 2.81
C SER A 788 24.35 -9.51 2.09
N SER A 789 23.31 -8.97 2.74
CA SER A 789 22.53 -7.86 2.18
C SER A 789 23.35 -6.58 2.02
N CYS A 790 24.24 -6.26 2.97
CA CYS A 790 25.15 -5.14 2.86
C CYS A 790 26.09 -5.27 1.66
N GLN A 791 26.63 -6.47 1.40
CA GLN A 791 27.50 -6.72 0.26
C GLN A 791 26.76 -6.55 -1.07
N GLU A 792 25.54 -7.03 -1.17
CA GLU A 792 24.67 -6.82 -2.34
C GLU A 792 24.40 -5.33 -2.57
N LEU A 793 24.04 -4.61 -1.50
CA LEU A 793 23.82 -3.17 -1.53
C LEU A 793 25.07 -2.40 -1.99
N LEU A 794 26.25 -2.75 -1.48
CA LEU A 794 27.51 -2.15 -1.93
C LEU A 794 27.77 -2.43 -3.41
N GLY A 795 27.47 -3.64 -3.90
CA GLY A 795 27.53 -3.98 -5.32
C GLY A 795 26.61 -3.13 -6.19
N LEU A 796 25.39 -2.82 -5.72
CA LEU A 796 24.45 -1.92 -6.40
C LEU A 796 24.92 -0.46 -6.38
N LEU A 797 25.37 0.03 -5.21
CA LEU A 797 25.85 1.40 -5.03
C LEU A 797 27.07 1.71 -5.89
N THR A 798 27.94 0.71 -6.13
CA THR A 798 29.13 0.86 -6.99
C THR A 798 28.75 1.08 -8.46
N LYS A 799 27.55 0.65 -8.89
CA LYS A 799 27.05 0.83 -10.26
C LYS A 799 26.38 2.20 -10.48
N LEU A 800 26.15 2.97 -9.42
CA LEU A 800 25.52 4.28 -9.50
C LEU A 800 26.58 5.38 -9.66
N ALA A 801 26.20 6.50 -10.28
CA ALA A 801 27.06 7.67 -10.34
C ALA A 801 27.45 8.11 -8.92
N ALA A 802 28.64 8.69 -8.77
CA ALA A 802 29.16 9.21 -7.50
C ALA A 802 28.38 10.46 -7.06
N GLU A 803 27.09 10.28 -6.79
CA GLU A 803 26.26 11.26 -6.15
C GLU A 803 26.45 11.17 -4.63
N PRO A 804 26.45 12.29 -3.93
CA PRO A 804 26.70 12.30 -2.50
C PRO A 804 25.69 11.51 -1.66
N ILE A 805 24.45 11.31 -2.14
CA ILE A 805 23.48 10.41 -1.47
C ILE A 805 23.89 8.93 -1.59
N VAL A 806 24.56 8.56 -2.69
CA VAL A 806 25.09 7.21 -2.94
C VAL A 806 26.35 7.00 -2.09
N THR A 807 27.23 8.00 -2.01
CA THR A 807 28.39 7.96 -1.10
C THR A 807 27.94 7.86 0.36
N ASP A 808 26.90 8.60 0.77
CA ASP A 808 26.32 8.47 2.11
C ASP A 808 25.82 7.05 2.41
N ALA A 809 25.12 6.43 1.46
CA ALA A 809 24.65 5.06 1.62
C ALA A 809 25.80 4.03 1.69
N ARG A 810 26.91 4.24 0.97
CA ARG A 810 28.05 3.31 0.93
C ARG A 810 28.77 3.23 2.28
N TRP A 811 29.19 4.37 2.84
CA TRP A 811 29.93 4.36 4.09
C TRP A 811 29.05 3.85 5.25
N GLN A 812 27.75 4.18 5.26
CA GLN A 812 26.80 3.63 6.24
C GLN A 812 26.71 2.11 6.14
N THR A 813 26.62 1.58 4.92
CA THR A 813 26.53 0.14 4.71
C THR A 813 27.82 -0.58 5.12
N GLN A 814 28.98 0.01 4.83
CA GLN A 814 30.28 -0.48 5.30
C GLN A 814 30.37 -0.49 6.84
N MET A 815 29.79 0.51 7.53
CA MET A 815 29.68 0.53 8.99
C MET A 815 28.87 -0.63 9.55
N PHE A 816 27.74 -0.95 8.95
CA PHE A 816 26.93 -2.09 9.41
C PHE A 816 27.66 -3.43 9.24
N VAL A 817 28.40 -3.62 8.14
CA VAL A 817 29.27 -4.81 7.98
C VAL A 817 30.29 -4.89 9.11
N ALA A 818 30.95 -3.77 9.41
CA ALA A 818 31.95 -3.69 10.47
C ALA A 818 31.33 -4.03 11.85
N ARG A 819 30.14 -3.50 12.15
CA ARG A 819 29.39 -3.80 13.39
C ARG A 819 29.00 -5.28 13.48
N CYS A 820 28.48 -5.87 12.40
CA CYS A 820 28.11 -7.29 12.38
C CYS A 820 29.32 -8.20 12.63
N LEU A 821 30.44 -7.97 11.93
CA LEU A 821 31.68 -8.74 12.10
C LEU A 821 32.24 -8.61 13.51
N ALA A 822 32.17 -7.42 14.09
CA ALA A 822 32.60 -7.20 15.47
C ALA A 822 31.72 -7.95 16.47
N GLN A 823 30.40 -7.98 16.27
CA GLN A 823 29.49 -8.79 17.09
C GLN A 823 29.76 -10.29 16.97
N GLN A 824 30.21 -10.76 15.81
CA GLN A 824 30.64 -12.14 15.60
C GLN A 824 32.04 -12.44 16.20
N GLY A 825 32.71 -11.45 16.77
CA GLY A 825 34.06 -11.58 17.35
C GLY A 825 35.21 -11.45 16.35
N ASN A 826 34.95 -11.16 15.07
CA ASN A 826 35.96 -10.99 14.03
C ASN A 826 36.46 -9.54 13.98
N MET A 827 37.20 -9.15 15.02
CA MET A 827 37.65 -7.76 15.22
C MET A 827 38.65 -7.26 14.18
N ALA A 828 39.46 -8.14 13.60
CA ALA A 828 40.45 -7.77 12.59
C ALA A 828 39.81 -7.40 11.24
N GLU A 829 38.80 -8.16 10.82
CA GLU A 829 38.06 -7.85 9.60
C GLU A 829 37.13 -6.64 9.80
N ALA A 830 36.49 -6.55 10.97
CA ALA A 830 35.70 -5.38 11.34
C ALA A 830 36.51 -4.08 11.21
N ASP A 831 37.74 -4.04 11.72
CA ASP A 831 38.64 -2.90 11.61
C ASP A 831 38.93 -2.50 10.14
N THR A 832 39.13 -3.49 9.27
CA THR A 832 39.30 -3.22 7.83
C THR A 832 38.09 -2.52 7.23
N TRP A 833 36.87 -2.92 7.62
CA TRP A 833 35.63 -2.28 7.18
C TRP A 833 35.40 -0.91 7.82
N PHE A 834 35.84 -0.69 9.07
CA PHE A 834 35.83 0.63 9.69
C PHE A 834 36.63 1.66 8.88
N ARG A 835 37.86 1.28 8.50
CA ARG A 835 38.72 2.14 7.68
C ARG A 835 38.13 2.42 6.30
N LYS A 836 37.57 1.39 5.64
CA LYS A 836 36.90 1.57 4.35
C LYS A 836 35.76 2.58 4.41
N ALA A 837 34.95 2.56 5.46
CA ALA A 837 33.88 3.53 5.65
C ALA A 837 34.39 4.95 5.90
N ALA A 838 35.46 5.08 6.69
CA ALA A 838 36.11 6.37 6.90
C ALA A 838 36.67 6.95 5.59
N ASP A 839 37.34 6.13 4.78
CA ASP A 839 37.88 6.51 3.48
C ASP A 839 36.77 6.93 2.50
N GLU A 840 35.67 6.17 2.43
CA GLU A 840 34.52 6.47 1.57
C GLU A 840 33.84 7.78 2.00
N MET A 841 33.72 8.02 3.31
CA MET A 841 33.16 9.25 3.85
C MET A 841 34.02 10.48 3.54
N ALA A 842 35.35 10.34 3.50
CA ALA A 842 36.26 11.43 3.13
C ALA A 842 35.99 12.00 1.73
N LEU A 843 35.39 11.20 0.82
CA LEU A 843 35.03 11.60 -0.55
C LEU A 843 33.90 12.65 -0.61
N LEU A 844 33.12 12.84 0.46
CA LEU A 844 32.01 13.81 0.48
C LEU A 844 32.48 15.28 0.50
N GLY A 845 33.77 15.54 0.68
CA GLY A 845 34.35 16.88 0.76
C GLY A 845 34.05 17.61 2.08
N PRO A 846 34.75 18.71 2.38
CA PRO A 846 34.61 19.44 3.65
C PRO A 846 33.21 20.06 3.86
N ASP A 847 32.58 20.58 2.79
CA ASP A 847 31.29 21.29 2.92
C ASP A 847 30.10 20.37 3.27
N ARG A 848 30.05 19.14 2.73
CA ARG A 848 28.98 18.18 3.06
C ARG A 848 29.20 17.48 4.40
N ARG A 849 30.47 17.37 4.83
CA ARG A 849 30.80 16.95 6.20
C ARG A 849 30.17 17.87 7.24
N HIS A 850 29.91 19.15 6.94
CA HIS A 850 29.46 20.14 7.94
C HIS A 850 28.00 20.07 8.42
N GLN A 851 27.02 19.58 7.66
CA GLN A 851 25.60 19.64 8.10
C GLN A 851 24.97 18.30 8.48
N LYS A 852 25.11 17.25 7.66
CA LYS A 852 24.58 15.91 7.96
C LYS A 852 25.70 14.93 8.36
N GLY A 853 26.89 15.07 7.80
CA GLY A 853 28.04 14.22 8.08
C GLY A 853 28.55 14.29 9.53
N GLN A 854 28.48 15.45 10.19
CA GLN A 854 29.04 15.59 11.56
C GLN A 854 28.38 14.65 12.57
N ASN A 855 27.05 14.53 12.56
CA ASN A 855 26.33 13.65 13.50
C ASN A 855 26.70 12.18 13.28
N TRP A 856 26.86 11.78 12.02
CA TRP A 856 27.26 10.43 11.64
C TRP A 856 28.73 10.12 11.93
N PHE A 857 29.62 11.10 11.75
CA PHE A 857 31.03 10.99 12.11
C PHE A 857 31.20 10.81 13.63
N LEU A 858 30.38 11.50 14.43
CA LEU A 858 30.35 11.33 15.88
C LEU A 858 29.95 9.91 16.28
N PHE A 859 28.92 9.32 15.64
CA PHE A 859 28.53 7.93 15.87
C PHE A 859 29.64 6.94 15.52
N MET A 860 30.38 7.16 14.43
CA MET A 860 31.49 6.31 14.03
C MET A 860 32.66 6.37 15.02
N VAL A 861 32.99 7.56 15.54
CA VAL A 861 34.00 7.73 16.60
C VAL A 861 33.59 6.98 17.86
N GLU A 862 32.32 7.09 18.25
CA GLU A 862 31.75 6.45 19.44
C GLU A 862 31.70 4.92 19.29
N ASP A 863 31.25 4.40 18.15
CA ASP A 863 31.24 2.97 17.84
C ASP A 863 32.63 2.36 17.86
N ALA A 864 33.61 3.03 17.25
CA ALA A 864 35.00 2.58 17.25
C ALA A 864 35.55 2.49 18.69
N ALA A 865 35.20 3.44 19.56
CA ALA A 865 35.58 3.41 20.97
C ALA A 865 34.90 2.27 21.73
N LEU A 866 33.60 2.08 21.53
CA LEU A 866 32.84 0.96 22.12
C LEU A 866 33.38 -0.39 21.62
N LEU A 867 33.90 -0.47 20.40
CA LEU A 867 34.53 -1.67 19.86
C LEU A 867 35.97 -1.89 20.34
N GLY A 868 36.56 -0.95 21.10
CA GLY A 868 37.93 -1.07 21.57
C GLY A 868 38.98 -0.68 20.52
N GLN A 869 38.55 -0.12 19.39
CA GLN A 869 39.42 0.42 18.34
C GLN A 869 39.80 1.86 18.69
N TYR A 870 40.50 2.02 19.82
CA TYR A 870 40.78 3.34 20.39
C TYR A 870 41.62 4.21 19.46
N THR A 871 42.58 3.64 18.74
CA THR A 871 43.44 4.36 17.79
C THR A 871 42.63 4.94 16.62
N VAL A 872 41.71 4.15 16.06
CA VAL A 872 40.81 4.58 14.96
C VAL A 872 39.86 5.66 15.47
N SER A 873 39.23 5.44 16.63
CA SER A 873 38.34 6.42 17.25
C SER A 873 39.04 7.75 17.52
N GLN A 874 40.25 7.71 18.11
CA GLN A 874 41.05 8.90 18.38
C GLN A 874 41.44 9.61 17.08
N SER A 875 41.90 8.88 16.05
CA SER A 875 42.26 9.47 14.75
C SER A 875 41.09 10.23 14.12
N LEU A 876 39.90 9.61 14.09
CA LEU A 876 38.68 10.23 13.57
C LEU A 876 38.27 11.46 14.40
N ALA A 877 38.38 11.38 15.73
CA ALA A 877 38.07 12.51 16.60
C ALA A 877 39.01 13.70 16.38
N HIS A 878 40.31 13.46 16.17
CA HIS A 878 41.28 14.51 15.85
C HIS A 878 40.97 15.16 14.50
N GLU A 879 40.56 14.38 13.49
CA GLU A 879 40.15 14.94 12.20
C GLU A 879 38.93 15.88 12.36
N LEU A 880 37.96 15.52 13.20
CA LEU A 880 36.82 16.40 13.52
C LEU A 880 37.23 17.67 14.27
N LEU A 881 38.19 17.57 15.19
CA LEU A 881 38.74 18.73 15.91
C LEU A 881 39.44 19.70 14.95
N GLU A 882 40.26 19.18 14.02
CA GLU A 882 40.89 19.99 12.97
C GLU A 882 39.84 20.66 12.07
N MET A 883 38.82 19.92 11.62
CA MET A 883 37.71 20.46 10.84
C MET A 883 36.96 21.58 11.57
N LYS A 884 36.74 21.44 12.89
CA LYS A 884 36.06 22.45 13.72
C LYS A 884 37.00 23.55 14.24
N ARG A 885 38.31 23.45 13.98
CA ARG A 885 39.36 24.33 14.51
C ARG A 885 39.33 24.43 16.04
N VAL A 886 38.99 23.32 16.70
CA VAL A 886 38.99 23.20 18.16
C VAL A 886 40.27 22.46 18.57
N PRO A 887 41.11 22.99 19.47
CA PRO A 887 42.28 22.27 19.92
C PRO A 887 41.89 21.00 20.70
N PRO A 888 42.71 19.93 20.66
CA PRO A 888 42.47 18.75 21.46
C PRO A 888 42.53 19.07 22.96
N PRO A 889 41.75 18.35 23.80
CA PRO A 889 41.73 18.58 25.24
C PRO A 889 43.09 18.18 25.87
N ASN A 890 43.57 18.97 26.84
CA ASN A 890 44.80 18.72 27.59
C ASN A 890 44.57 18.01 28.94
N ASP A 891 43.36 17.54 29.23
CA ASP A 891 42.98 16.99 30.53
C ASP A 891 43.30 15.49 30.66
N GLU A 892 44.59 15.14 30.81
CA GLU A 892 44.96 13.78 31.26
C GLU A 892 44.47 13.48 32.69
N ALA A 893 44.23 14.52 33.50
CA ALA A 893 43.73 14.40 34.87
C ALA A 893 42.30 13.83 34.97
N ASP A 894 41.49 13.94 33.89
CA ASP A 894 40.09 13.47 33.84
C ASP A 894 39.96 12.01 33.34
N LEU A 895 41.07 11.35 33.01
CA LEU A 895 41.11 9.98 32.47
C LEU A 895 41.11 8.88 33.55
N GLY A 896 40.60 9.19 34.74
CA GLY A 896 40.43 8.28 35.87
C GLY A 896 39.04 8.37 36.48
N PHE A 897 38.84 7.66 37.59
CA PHE A 897 37.56 7.60 38.29
C PHE A 897 37.63 8.05 39.75
N GLY A 898 38.65 8.84 40.12
CA GLY A 898 38.80 9.50 41.44
C GLY A 898 38.18 8.74 42.64
N PRO A 899 37.03 9.20 43.18
CA PRO A 899 36.33 8.57 44.31
C PRO A 899 35.87 7.11 44.10
N LEU A 900 35.78 6.63 42.86
CA LEU A 900 35.33 5.29 42.47
C LEU A 900 36.48 4.32 42.15
N GLU A 901 37.76 4.70 42.25
CA GLU A 901 38.89 3.82 41.88
C GLU A 901 38.86 2.46 42.59
N SER A 902 38.38 2.41 43.85
CA SER A 902 38.17 1.15 44.59
C SER A 902 37.08 0.27 43.96
N LEU A 903 35.96 0.86 43.54
CA LEU A 903 34.85 0.16 42.87
C LEU A 903 35.29 -0.35 41.49
N VAL A 904 35.98 0.48 40.71
CA VAL A 904 36.54 0.13 39.40
C VAL A 904 37.52 -1.03 39.53
N SER A 905 38.38 -1.01 40.55
CA SER A 905 39.33 -2.11 40.81
C SER A 905 38.63 -3.43 41.12
N LYS A 906 37.55 -3.41 41.90
CA LYS A 906 36.75 -4.62 42.20
C LYS A 906 36.06 -5.16 40.94
N LEU A 907 35.44 -4.29 40.14
CA LEU A 907 34.79 -4.68 38.88
C LEU A 907 35.79 -5.21 37.84
N LYS A 908 37.02 -4.68 37.83
CA LYS A 908 38.11 -5.18 36.99
C LYS A 908 38.58 -6.57 37.42
N ALA A 909 38.61 -6.85 38.72
CA ALA A 909 39.04 -8.15 39.25
C ALA A 909 38.10 -9.31 38.84
N ILE A 910 36.80 -9.01 38.64
CA ILE A 910 35.79 -9.95 38.15
C ILE A 910 35.52 -9.83 36.65
N ASP A 911 36.44 -9.21 35.89
CA ASP A 911 36.42 -9.09 34.42
C ASP A 911 35.15 -8.44 33.83
N CYS A 912 34.51 -7.55 34.60
CA CYS A 912 33.27 -6.88 34.22
C CYS A 912 33.48 -5.55 33.47
N ILE A 913 34.71 -5.05 33.44
CA ILE A 913 35.08 -3.81 32.74
C ILE A 913 36.38 -3.97 31.95
N ASP A 914 36.52 -3.22 30.86
CA ASP A 914 37.69 -3.29 30.00
C ASP A 914 38.96 -2.80 30.73
N PRO A 915 40.05 -3.59 30.79
CA PRO A 915 41.28 -3.19 31.46
C PRO A 915 41.97 -1.98 30.83
N ALA A 916 41.67 -1.64 29.57
CA ALA A 916 42.17 -0.49 28.82
C ALA A 916 41.23 0.73 28.89
N TYR A 917 40.40 0.84 29.93
CA TYR A 917 39.41 1.91 30.09
C TYR A 917 39.94 3.35 29.92
N ARG A 918 41.23 3.61 30.18
CA ARG A 918 41.83 4.95 30.00
C ARG A 918 41.79 5.41 28.54
N GLU A 919 42.06 4.50 27.60
CA GLU A 919 41.98 4.82 26.18
C GLU A 919 40.53 5.03 25.73
N PHE A 920 39.60 4.27 26.31
CA PHE A 920 38.17 4.47 26.12
C PHE A 920 37.70 5.85 26.60
N LEU A 921 38.11 6.28 27.81
CA LEU A 921 37.80 7.61 28.33
C LEU A 921 38.44 8.72 27.48
N ARG A 922 39.65 8.49 26.96
CA ARG A 922 40.33 9.43 26.06
C ARG A 922 39.54 9.66 24.76
N CYS A 923 39.02 8.59 24.15
CA CYS A 923 38.13 8.69 23.00
C CYS A 923 36.90 9.56 23.28
N HIS A 924 36.24 9.36 24.44
CA HIS A 924 35.03 10.09 24.80
C HIS A 924 35.32 11.54 25.22
N SER A 925 36.48 11.82 25.82
CA SER A 925 36.95 13.19 26.09
C SER A 925 37.18 13.99 24.80
N LEU A 926 37.79 13.36 23.79
CA LEU A 926 37.92 13.96 22.46
C LEU A 926 36.53 14.23 21.85
N LEU A 927 35.61 13.27 21.96
CA LEU A 927 34.24 13.39 21.44
C LEU A 927 33.46 14.53 22.11
N MET A 928 33.54 14.67 23.44
CA MET A 928 32.96 15.79 24.18
C MET A 928 33.53 17.13 23.71
N THR A 929 34.85 17.20 23.49
CA THR A 929 35.53 18.40 22.99
C THR A 929 35.07 18.78 21.59
N VAL A 930 34.93 17.79 20.68
CA VAL A 930 34.34 17.99 19.34
C VAL A 930 32.92 18.56 19.42
N GLN A 931 32.15 18.20 20.45
CA GLN A 931 30.78 18.67 20.67
C GLN A 931 30.69 19.96 21.51
N ASN A 932 31.83 20.64 21.74
CA ASN A 932 31.93 21.87 22.55
C ASN A 932 31.43 21.70 24.00
N VAL A 933 31.59 20.51 24.58
CA VAL A 933 31.24 20.23 25.96
C VAL A 933 32.48 20.44 26.84
N GLN A 934 32.51 21.52 27.62
CA GLN A 934 33.70 21.88 28.41
C GLN A 934 33.45 22.01 29.92
N ASN A 935 32.28 22.48 30.36
CA ASN A 935 31.97 22.60 31.79
C ASN A 935 31.42 21.29 32.39
N THR A 936 31.55 21.14 33.71
CA THR A 936 31.11 19.93 34.45
C THR A 936 29.63 19.62 34.24
N GLU A 937 28.77 20.65 34.23
CA GLU A 937 27.34 20.50 33.96
C GLU A 937 27.06 20.02 32.52
N GLY A 938 27.81 20.52 31.54
CA GLY A 938 27.74 20.06 30.16
C GLY A 938 28.18 18.61 30.01
N LYS A 939 29.27 18.21 30.67
CA LYS A 939 29.75 16.81 30.70
C LYS A 939 28.69 15.88 31.31
N LEU A 940 28.07 16.30 32.41
CA LEU A 940 27.01 15.56 33.09
C LEU A 940 25.77 15.38 32.21
N ASN A 941 25.30 16.45 31.56
CA ASN A 941 24.20 16.39 30.59
C ASN A 941 24.52 15.49 29.39
N TRP A 942 25.77 15.56 28.90
CA TRP A 942 26.23 14.77 27.76
C TRP A 942 26.31 13.27 28.08
N LEU A 943 26.85 12.92 29.24
CA LEU A 943 26.90 11.54 29.74
C LEU A 943 25.48 11.05 30.01
N GLY A 944 24.66 11.87 30.69
CA GLY A 944 23.26 11.60 30.99
C GLY A 944 22.46 11.16 29.76
N ARG A 945 22.52 11.91 28.65
CA ARG A 945 21.82 11.56 27.39
C ARG A 945 22.22 10.20 26.83
N ARG A 946 23.47 9.76 27.06
CA ARG A 946 23.98 8.47 26.56
C ARG A 946 23.65 7.29 27.46
N LEU A 947 23.45 7.52 28.76
CA LEU A 947 23.10 6.47 29.71
C LEU A 947 21.78 5.78 29.34
N TRP A 948 20.83 6.54 28.81
CA TRP A 948 19.49 6.08 28.40
C TRP A 948 19.44 5.52 26.97
N SER A 949 20.43 5.83 26.12
CA SER A 949 20.44 5.41 24.71
C SER A 949 21.20 4.11 24.45
N MET A 950 21.82 3.51 25.47
CA MET A 950 22.76 2.39 25.31
C MET A 950 22.24 1.00 25.74
N HIS A 951 20.94 0.85 26.01
CA HIS A 951 20.35 -0.43 26.41
C HIS A 951 20.37 -1.49 25.28
N ASP A 952 20.36 -1.05 24.01
CA ASP A 952 20.27 -1.90 22.82
C ASP A 952 21.62 -2.44 22.28
N TYR A 953 22.74 -2.21 22.99
CA TYR A 953 24.06 -2.57 22.46
C TYR A 953 24.40 -4.06 22.74
N PRO A 954 24.91 -4.79 21.72
CA PRO A 954 25.23 -6.22 21.79
C PRO A 954 26.27 -6.58 22.88
N GLU A 955 26.35 -7.87 23.21
CA GLU A 955 27.17 -8.41 24.30
C GLU A 955 28.67 -8.08 24.18
N SER A 956 29.18 -7.90 22.96
CA SER A 956 30.55 -7.46 22.66
C SER A 956 30.93 -6.11 23.29
N PHE A 957 29.94 -5.27 23.63
CA PHE A 957 30.13 -3.96 24.26
C PHE A 957 30.04 -3.99 25.80
N SER A 958 29.70 -5.16 26.36
CA SER A 958 29.35 -5.35 27.78
C SER A 958 30.37 -4.79 28.77
N LYS A 959 31.67 -4.85 28.44
CA LYS A 959 32.76 -4.40 29.33
C LYS A 959 33.06 -2.90 29.24
N ARG A 960 32.54 -2.19 28.24
CA ARG A 960 32.82 -0.75 28.02
C ARG A 960 31.63 0.15 28.33
N ILE A 961 30.41 -0.34 28.18
CA ILE A 961 29.18 0.39 28.59
C ILE A 961 29.22 0.77 30.09
N PRO A 962 29.62 -0.12 31.03
CA PRO A 962 29.79 0.23 32.44
C PRO A 962 30.72 1.41 32.67
N LEU A 963 31.73 1.62 31.83
CA LEU A 963 32.70 2.70 32.00
C LEU A 963 32.06 4.08 31.83
N LEU A 964 31.06 4.23 30.95
CA LEU A 964 30.31 5.48 30.79
C LEU A 964 29.37 5.73 31.96
N LYS A 965 28.72 4.68 32.48
CA LYS A 965 27.90 4.74 33.70
C LYS A 965 28.75 5.13 34.91
N LEU A 966 29.92 4.50 35.07
CA LEU A 966 30.90 4.84 36.11
C LEU A 966 31.42 6.28 35.96
N LYS A 967 31.66 6.75 34.73
CA LYS A 967 32.17 8.12 34.53
C LYS A 967 31.11 9.17 34.84
N TYR A 968 29.84 8.88 34.59
CA TYR A 968 28.74 9.72 35.03
C TYR A 968 28.69 9.82 36.56
N ILE A 969 28.71 8.68 37.26
CA ILE A 969 28.72 8.64 38.73
C ILE A 969 29.92 9.42 39.29
N ASP A 970 31.11 9.19 38.73
CA ASP A 970 32.34 9.91 39.09
C ASP A 970 32.16 11.42 38.94
N THR A 971 31.61 11.87 37.80
CA THR A 971 31.37 13.29 37.53
C THR A 971 30.35 13.90 38.51
N CYS A 972 29.29 13.16 38.87
CA CYS A 972 28.31 13.58 39.88
C CYS A 972 28.98 13.78 41.25
N LEU A 973 29.83 12.86 41.68
CA LEU A 973 30.45 12.88 43.01
C LEU A 973 31.47 14.01 43.22
N HIS A 974 31.88 14.72 42.15
CA HIS A 974 32.73 15.90 42.24
C HIS A 974 31.95 17.22 42.39
N LEU A 975 30.60 17.17 42.37
CA LEU A 975 29.73 18.33 42.61
C LEU A 975 29.31 18.40 44.08
N ASP A 976 29.16 19.61 44.61
CA ASP A 976 28.54 19.84 45.91
C ASP A 976 27.10 19.27 45.90
N ASP A 977 26.74 18.45 46.89
CA ASP A 977 25.48 17.68 46.99
C ASP A 977 25.20 16.73 45.79
N GLY A 978 26.23 16.34 45.05
CA GLY A 978 26.11 15.52 43.83
C GLY A 978 25.76 14.05 44.04
N LEU A 979 25.66 13.56 45.29
CA LEU A 979 25.35 12.17 45.60
C LEU A 979 23.96 11.75 45.07
N LEU A 980 22.96 12.63 45.12
CA LEU A 980 21.61 12.30 44.66
C LEU A 980 21.58 11.94 43.16
N ASN A 981 22.29 12.72 42.34
CA ASN A 981 22.45 12.44 40.91
C ASN A 981 23.28 11.19 40.66
N ALA A 982 24.29 10.92 41.51
CA ALA A 982 25.11 9.72 41.42
C ALA A 982 24.29 8.44 41.66
N ILE A 983 23.26 8.48 42.51
CA ILE A 983 22.39 7.33 42.83
C ILE A 983 21.65 6.82 41.60
N GLU A 984 21.14 7.71 40.75
CA GLU A 984 20.52 7.31 39.48
C GLU A 984 21.51 6.54 38.60
N GLY A 985 22.76 7.01 38.52
CA GLY A 985 23.84 6.32 37.83
C GLY A 985 24.14 4.94 38.41
N TYR A 986 24.14 4.81 39.75
CA TYR A 986 24.32 3.53 40.44
C TYR A 986 23.18 2.55 40.17
N ILE A 987 21.93 3.01 40.19
CA ILE A 987 20.73 2.22 39.86
C ILE A 987 20.86 1.65 38.44
N MET A 988 21.19 2.49 37.47
CA MET A 988 21.37 2.07 36.08
C MET A 988 22.52 1.07 35.89
N LEU A 989 23.61 1.22 36.64
CA LEU A 989 24.76 0.32 36.56
C LEU A 989 24.47 -1.03 37.25
N GLY A 990 23.79 -1.01 38.39
CA GLY A 990 23.33 -2.21 39.07
C GLY A 990 22.36 -3.02 38.22
N ASN A 991 21.36 -2.36 37.63
CA ASN A 991 20.39 -3.00 36.75
C ASN A 991 21.04 -3.60 35.51
N PHE A 992 21.98 -2.87 34.89
CA PHE A 992 22.73 -3.37 33.74
C PHE A 992 23.44 -4.71 34.01
N PHE A 993 24.04 -4.87 35.19
CA PHE A 993 24.69 -6.12 35.56
C PHE A 993 23.68 -7.21 35.94
N PHE A 994 22.58 -6.84 36.60
CA PHE A 994 21.51 -7.78 36.97
C PHE A 994 20.82 -8.40 35.75
N GLU A 995 20.38 -7.58 34.78
CA GLU A 995 19.72 -8.03 33.54
C GLU A 995 20.61 -8.98 32.71
N ARG A 996 21.93 -8.85 32.82
CA ARG A 996 22.93 -9.71 32.14
C ARG A 996 23.38 -10.90 33.00
N GLY A 997 22.69 -11.17 34.11
CA GLY A 997 22.96 -12.31 34.99
C GLY A 997 24.21 -12.17 35.87
N ASN A 998 24.88 -11.01 35.89
CA ASN A 998 26.09 -10.78 36.68
C ASN A 998 25.76 -10.24 38.08
N THR A 999 25.17 -11.12 38.90
CA THR A 999 24.70 -10.78 40.25
C THR A 999 25.80 -10.40 41.24
N GLU A 1000 27.05 -10.77 40.98
CA GLU A 1000 28.22 -10.40 41.79
C GLU A 1000 28.62 -8.96 41.53
N ALA A 1001 28.72 -8.54 40.26
CA ALA A 1001 28.97 -7.15 39.89
C ALA A 1001 27.84 -6.22 40.37
N ALA A 1002 26.59 -6.66 40.25
CA ALA A 1002 25.43 -5.91 40.76
C ALA A 1002 25.49 -5.71 42.28
N ASP A 1003 25.93 -6.71 43.05
CA ASP A 1003 26.10 -6.58 44.52
C ASP A 1003 27.24 -5.63 44.89
N ILE A 1004 28.36 -5.68 44.17
CA ILE A 1004 29.50 -4.80 44.39
C ILE A 1004 29.10 -3.34 44.18
N VAL A 1005 28.39 -3.05 43.08
CA VAL A 1005 27.91 -1.70 42.74
C VAL A 1005 26.89 -1.20 43.75
N SER A 1006 25.86 -2.00 44.05
CA SER A 1006 24.81 -1.62 44.99
C SER A 1006 25.32 -1.44 46.43
N SER A 1007 26.31 -2.23 46.84
CA SER A 1007 26.93 -2.11 48.17
C SER A 1007 27.80 -0.84 48.30
N ASP A 1008 28.53 -0.46 47.25
CA ASP A 1008 29.30 0.80 47.24
C ASP A 1008 28.36 2.02 47.35
N ALA A 1009 27.29 2.02 46.55
CA ALA A 1009 26.25 3.04 46.59
C ALA A 1009 25.58 3.13 47.97
N ALA A 1010 25.14 2.01 48.54
CA ALA A 1010 24.53 1.98 49.86
C ALA A 1010 25.48 2.48 50.94
N SER A 1011 26.78 2.13 50.89
CA SER A 1011 27.77 2.65 51.83
C SER A 1011 27.90 4.16 51.77
N ARG A 1012 27.84 4.75 50.57
CA ARG A 1012 27.91 6.21 50.38
C ARG A 1012 26.65 6.91 50.90
N ILE A 1013 25.48 6.36 50.58
CA ILE A 1013 24.19 6.85 51.08
C ILE A 1013 24.18 6.89 52.62
N PHE A 1014 24.67 5.83 53.27
CA PHE A 1014 24.71 5.79 54.73
C PHE A 1014 25.88 6.58 55.35
N SER A 1015 26.88 6.99 54.57
CA SER A 1015 27.94 7.88 55.05
C SER A 1015 27.57 9.37 54.96
N ASP A 1016 26.67 9.73 54.05
CA ASP A 1016 26.21 11.10 53.79
C ASP A 1016 24.85 11.38 54.46
N ILE A 1017 24.59 10.74 55.61
CA ILE A 1017 23.34 10.93 56.33
C ILE A 1017 23.26 12.39 56.79
N SER A 1018 22.48 13.17 56.07
CA SER A 1018 21.90 14.43 56.56
C SER A 1018 21.22 14.15 57.91
N SER A 1019 21.51 14.98 58.91
CA SER A 1019 20.93 14.88 60.25
C SER A 1019 19.41 15.08 60.27
N ASP A 1020 18.80 15.55 59.17
CA ASP A 1020 17.48 16.15 59.17
C ASP A 1020 16.36 15.19 58.74
N ASP A 1021 16.62 14.18 57.90
CA ASP A 1021 15.66 13.09 57.59
C ASP A 1021 16.33 11.74 57.24
N PRO A 1022 16.55 10.86 58.23
CA PRO A 1022 17.12 9.53 58.01
C PRO A 1022 16.27 8.60 57.15
N SER A 1023 14.97 8.86 56.98
CA SER A 1023 14.05 7.97 56.26
C SER A 1023 14.37 7.88 54.77
N TRP A 1024 14.78 9.01 54.20
CA TRP A 1024 15.13 9.16 52.79
C TRP A 1024 16.31 8.27 52.39
N SER A 1025 17.33 8.18 53.26
CA SER A 1025 18.53 7.36 53.03
C SER A 1025 18.21 5.88 52.91
N PHE A 1026 17.31 5.36 53.77
CA PHE A 1026 16.88 3.96 53.70
C PHE A 1026 16.08 3.64 52.43
N ARG A 1027 15.23 4.58 51.99
CA ARG A 1027 14.46 4.43 50.75
C ARG A 1027 15.36 4.42 49.51
N LEU A 1028 16.31 5.34 49.41
CA LEU A 1028 17.26 5.38 48.30
C LEU A 1028 18.13 4.10 48.26
N ALA A 1029 18.63 3.64 49.41
CA ALA A 1029 19.38 2.39 49.49
C ALA A 1029 18.53 1.18 49.05
N SER A 1030 17.24 1.15 49.42
CA SER A 1030 16.34 0.08 49.00
C SER A 1030 16.10 0.05 47.48
N GLN A 1031 16.01 1.21 46.83
CA GLN A 1031 15.87 1.33 45.37
C GLN A 1031 17.13 0.83 44.66
N VAL A 1032 18.31 1.21 45.14
CA VAL A 1032 19.59 0.70 44.62
C VAL A 1032 19.66 -0.83 44.68
N TYR A 1033 19.23 -1.43 45.80
CA TYR A 1033 19.21 -2.89 45.92
C TYR A 1033 18.12 -3.56 45.09
N LEU A 1034 16.96 -2.91 44.91
CA LEU A 1034 15.85 -3.41 44.10
C LEU A 1034 16.32 -3.63 42.66
N PHE A 1035 16.90 -2.60 42.05
CA PHE A 1035 17.43 -2.64 40.68
C PHE A 1035 18.70 -3.50 40.54
N ALA A 1036 19.37 -3.86 41.64
CA ALA A 1036 20.48 -4.81 41.61
C ALA A 1036 20.04 -6.28 41.82
N GLY A 1037 18.73 -6.55 41.86
CA GLY A 1037 18.18 -7.88 42.10
C GLY A 1037 18.38 -8.40 43.53
N LYS A 1038 18.66 -7.51 44.50
CA LYS A 1038 18.87 -7.86 45.91
C LYS A 1038 17.60 -7.64 46.73
N PHE A 1039 16.51 -8.23 46.26
CA PHE A 1039 15.15 -8.09 46.79
C PHE A 1039 15.04 -8.36 48.31
N SER A 1040 15.82 -9.31 48.85
CA SER A 1040 15.82 -9.64 50.28
C SER A 1040 16.31 -8.50 51.18
N LYS A 1041 17.10 -7.55 50.65
CA LYS A 1041 17.55 -6.36 51.37
C LYS A 1041 16.51 -5.22 51.34
N CYS A 1042 15.56 -5.24 50.40
CA CYS A 1042 14.63 -4.13 50.15
C CYS A 1042 13.58 -3.97 51.26
N ILE A 1043 12.85 -5.03 51.63
CA ILE A 1043 11.78 -4.95 52.64
C ILE A 1043 12.31 -4.43 54.00
N PRO A 1044 13.41 -4.96 54.57
CA PRO A 1044 13.92 -4.46 55.85
C PRO A 1044 14.33 -2.99 55.81
N LEU A 1045 14.90 -2.53 54.69
CA LEU A 1045 15.29 -1.13 54.49
C LEU A 1045 14.06 -0.24 54.36
N LEU A 1046 13.06 -0.63 53.57
CA LEU A 1046 11.82 0.13 53.41
C LEU A 1046 11.03 0.20 54.73
N CYS A 1047 10.96 -0.89 55.50
CA CYS A 1047 10.34 -0.87 56.83
C CYS A 1047 11.07 0.10 57.78
N LYS A 1048 12.41 0.06 57.82
CA LYS A 1048 13.21 0.96 58.66
C LYS A 1048 13.12 2.42 58.20
N GLY A 1049 13.06 2.66 56.90
CA GLY A 1049 12.79 3.99 56.33
C GLY A 1049 11.42 4.50 56.77
N TYR A 1050 10.39 3.66 56.66
CA TYR A 1050 9.04 4.01 57.06
C TYR A 1050 8.96 4.34 58.57
N GLU A 1051 9.55 3.52 59.43
CA GLU A 1051 9.66 3.80 60.88
C GLU A 1051 10.30 5.16 61.16
N LYS A 1052 11.37 5.52 60.44
CA LYS A 1052 12.03 6.82 60.58
C LYS A 1052 11.19 7.98 60.07
N SER A 1053 10.41 7.78 59.00
CA SER A 1053 9.53 8.83 58.46
C SER A 1053 8.39 9.20 59.41
N LEU A 1054 7.97 8.27 60.28
CA LEU A 1054 6.93 8.51 61.29
C LEU A 1054 7.43 9.31 62.52
N HIS A 1055 8.76 9.45 62.69
CA HIS A 1055 9.36 10.24 63.78
C HIS A 1055 9.50 11.73 63.45
N VAL A 1056 9.25 12.11 62.19
CA VAL A 1056 9.17 13.52 61.77
C VAL A 1056 7.74 13.98 62.08
N ASN A 1057 7.56 15.02 62.91
CA ASN A 1057 6.25 15.56 63.29
C ASN A 1057 5.50 16.12 62.06
N GLY A 1058 4.82 15.23 61.32
CA GLY A 1058 4.00 15.57 60.16
C GLY A 1058 2.52 15.42 60.46
N ASP A 1059 1.70 16.28 59.84
CA ASP A 1059 0.24 16.21 59.95
C ASP A 1059 -0.36 14.96 59.27
N THR A 1060 -1.68 14.80 59.36
CA THR A 1060 -2.38 13.65 58.76
C THR A 1060 -2.22 13.57 57.24
N VAL A 1061 -1.96 14.71 56.58
CA VAL A 1061 -1.75 14.78 55.12
C VAL A 1061 -0.36 14.30 54.76
N PHE A 1062 0.67 14.72 55.49
CA PHE A 1062 2.04 14.23 55.34
C PHE A 1062 2.11 12.71 55.51
N THR A 1063 1.48 12.20 56.56
CA THR A 1063 1.43 10.77 56.83
C THR A 1063 0.64 10.01 55.75
N PHE A 1064 -0.42 10.59 55.16
CA PHE A 1064 -1.08 10.02 53.98
C PHE A 1064 -0.11 9.91 52.78
N GLU A 1065 0.61 10.99 52.45
CA GLU A 1065 1.56 10.99 51.33
C GLU A 1065 2.68 9.96 51.55
N MET A 1066 3.14 9.75 52.79
CA MET A 1066 4.11 8.70 53.09
C MET A 1066 3.56 7.30 52.82
N GLU A 1067 2.31 6.98 53.20
CA GLU A 1067 1.71 5.67 52.86
C GLU A 1067 1.63 5.47 51.35
N MET A 1068 1.23 6.50 50.61
CA MET A 1068 1.15 6.47 49.15
C MET A 1068 2.52 6.22 48.51
N VAL A 1069 3.57 6.86 49.03
CA VAL A 1069 4.94 6.69 48.56
C VAL A 1069 5.45 5.26 48.75
N TYR A 1070 5.21 4.66 49.92
CA TYR A 1070 5.63 3.27 50.18
C TYR A 1070 4.77 2.28 49.41
N ALA A 1071 3.45 2.47 49.32
CA ALA A 1071 2.57 1.65 48.51
C ALA A 1071 3.00 1.65 47.03
N PHE A 1072 3.26 2.84 46.46
CA PHE A 1072 3.79 2.98 45.11
C PHE A 1072 5.10 2.21 44.93
N THR A 1073 6.03 2.31 45.89
CA THR A 1073 7.34 1.67 45.78
C THR A 1073 7.23 0.14 45.74
N TYR A 1074 6.35 -0.46 46.54
CA TYR A 1074 6.12 -1.91 46.51
C TYR A 1074 5.33 -2.37 45.27
N ILE A 1075 4.34 -1.61 44.82
CA ILE A 1075 3.57 -1.91 43.60
C ILE A 1075 4.47 -1.84 42.36
N TYR A 1076 5.27 -0.79 42.25
CA TYR A 1076 6.22 -0.63 41.15
C TYR A 1076 7.22 -1.80 41.07
N ALA A 1077 7.73 -2.26 42.22
CA ALA A 1077 8.60 -3.43 42.27
C ALA A 1077 7.90 -4.71 41.76
N LEU A 1078 6.61 -4.87 42.02
CA LEU A 1078 5.82 -6.01 41.54
C LEU A 1078 5.56 -5.93 40.04
N GLU A 1079 5.32 -4.74 39.48
CA GLU A 1079 5.08 -4.58 38.04
C GLU A 1079 6.34 -4.81 37.21
N GLU A 1080 7.49 -4.33 37.68
CA GLU A 1080 8.75 -4.41 36.92
C GLU A 1080 9.50 -5.72 37.13
N PHE A 1081 9.40 -6.34 38.31
CA PHE A 1081 10.23 -7.50 38.70
C PHE A 1081 9.40 -8.71 39.15
N GLU A 1082 8.17 -8.89 38.63
CA GLU A 1082 7.26 -9.95 39.07
C GLU A 1082 7.92 -11.33 39.04
N GLU A 1083 8.43 -11.74 37.88
CA GLU A 1083 9.04 -13.06 37.68
C GLU A 1083 10.26 -13.27 38.58
N ASP A 1084 11.06 -12.23 38.81
CA ASP A 1084 12.27 -12.32 39.62
C ASP A 1084 11.95 -12.38 41.12
N LEU A 1085 10.89 -11.69 41.56
CA LEU A 1085 10.36 -11.77 42.91
C LEU A 1085 9.71 -13.13 43.21
N GLU A 1086 9.11 -13.78 42.22
CA GLU A 1086 8.64 -15.16 42.34
C GLU A 1086 9.80 -16.14 42.50
N LYS A 1087 10.88 -15.99 41.71
CA LYS A 1087 12.06 -16.86 41.80
C LYS A 1087 12.72 -16.87 43.19
N VAL A 1088 12.57 -15.80 43.97
CA VAL A 1088 13.14 -15.68 45.31
C VAL A 1088 12.10 -15.75 46.43
N ASP A 1089 10.87 -16.19 46.14
CA ASP A 1089 9.76 -16.35 47.09
C ASP A 1089 9.39 -15.05 47.86
N LEU A 1090 9.57 -13.88 47.24
CA LEU A 1090 9.28 -12.57 47.87
C LEU A 1090 8.06 -11.85 47.29
N ARG A 1091 7.49 -12.32 46.16
CA ARG A 1091 6.30 -11.71 45.55
C ARG A 1091 5.16 -11.51 46.54
N LEU A 1092 4.86 -12.53 47.35
CA LEU A 1092 3.79 -12.45 48.35
C LEU A 1092 4.09 -11.38 49.42
N SER A 1093 5.32 -11.31 49.92
CA SER A 1093 5.71 -10.32 50.94
C SER A 1093 5.65 -8.88 50.42
N PHE A 1094 6.00 -8.65 49.15
CA PHE A 1094 5.82 -7.35 48.51
C PHE A 1094 4.33 -7.01 48.34
N LEU A 1095 3.51 -7.99 47.92
CA LEU A 1095 2.06 -7.83 47.77
C LEU A 1095 1.37 -7.49 49.10
N GLU A 1096 1.73 -8.19 50.18
CA GLU A 1096 1.25 -7.91 51.55
C GLU A 1096 1.59 -6.47 51.97
N LYS A 1097 2.82 -6.01 51.72
CA LYS A 1097 3.25 -4.65 52.07
C LYS A 1097 2.55 -3.56 51.24
N SER A 1098 2.35 -3.80 49.95
CA SER A 1098 1.54 -2.93 49.07
C SER A 1098 0.12 -2.76 49.64
N CYS A 1099 -0.55 -3.87 49.97
CA CYS A 1099 -1.89 -3.87 50.54
C CYS A 1099 -1.93 -3.17 51.90
N GLU A 1100 -0.93 -3.40 52.76
CA GLU A 1100 -0.83 -2.80 54.09
C GLU A 1100 -0.77 -1.26 54.02
N HIS A 1101 0.14 -0.71 53.22
CA HIS A 1101 0.31 0.75 53.08
C HIS A 1101 -0.90 1.40 52.39
N LEU A 1102 -1.44 0.78 51.34
CA LEU A 1102 -2.61 1.32 50.62
C LEU A 1102 -3.87 1.33 51.50
N SER A 1103 -4.01 0.33 52.39
CA SER A 1103 -5.09 0.30 53.39
C SER A 1103 -4.95 1.41 54.42
N LYS A 1104 -3.73 1.69 54.89
CA LYS A 1104 -3.44 2.82 55.80
C LYS A 1104 -3.69 4.17 55.13
N ALA A 1105 -3.31 4.32 53.86
CA ALA A 1105 -3.60 5.53 53.07
C ALA A 1105 -5.11 5.78 52.96
N SER A 1106 -5.89 4.75 52.66
CA SER A 1106 -7.36 4.86 52.54
C SER A 1106 -8.01 5.39 53.82
N ARG A 1107 -7.57 4.91 55.00
CA ARG A 1107 -8.08 5.40 56.29
C ARG A 1107 -7.75 6.85 56.57
N ARG A 1108 -6.52 7.26 56.24
CA ARG A 1108 -6.07 8.64 56.42
C ARG A 1108 -6.86 9.57 55.50
N MET A 1109 -7.15 9.15 54.27
CA MET A 1109 -8.07 9.87 53.38
C MET A 1109 -9.46 10.01 54.00
N ASP A 1110 -10.04 8.93 54.54
CA ASP A 1110 -11.35 8.97 55.21
C ASP A 1110 -11.33 9.85 56.47
N TYR A 1111 -10.20 9.93 57.17
CA TYR A 1111 -10.02 10.80 58.32
C TYR A 1111 -9.95 12.28 57.90
N ILE A 1112 -9.16 12.59 56.86
CA ILE A 1112 -9.05 13.91 56.25
C ILE A 1112 -10.44 14.38 55.78
N ASP A 1113 -11.20 13.51 55.14
CA ASP A 1113 -12.56 13.80 54.66
C ASP A 1113 -13.54 14.05 55.82
N ARG A 1114 -13.42 13.33 56.94
CA ARG A 1114 -14.28 13.52 58.13
C ARG A 1114 -13.98 14.78 58.94
N HIS A 1115 -12.73 15.24 58.97
CA HIS A 1115 -12.32 16.41 59.79
C HIS A 1115 -12.37 17.74 59.02
N LYS A 1116 -12.88 17.76 57.78
CA LYS A 1116 -13.18 18.98 57.01
C LYS A 1116 -14.36 19.79 57.54
N GLY A 1117 -15.29 19.14 58.24
CA GLY A 1117 -16.58 19.72 58.63
C GLY A 1117 -16.53 20.91 59.61
N SER A 1118 -15.35 21.35 60.04
CA SER A 1118 -15.15 22.42 61.02
C SER A 1118 -14.43 23.67 60.49
N ARG A 1119 -14.04 23.73 59.21
CA ARG A 1119 -13.55 24.97 58.58
C ARG A 1119 -14.62 25.55 57.64
N SER A 1120 -15.03 26.78 57.91
CA SER A 1120 -16.02 27.54 57.13
C SER A 1120 -15.63 27.63 55.65
N GLN A 1121 -16.62 27.45 54.77
CA GLN A 1121 -16.52 27.45 53.30
C GLN A 1121 -15.98 28.74 52.66
N GLU A 1122 -15.57 29.74 53.43
CA GLU A 1122 -15.11 31.04 52.90
C GLU A 1122 -13.59 31.16 52.72
N GLU A 1123 -12.79 30.15 53.08
CA GLU A 1123 -11.32 30.18 52.91
C GLU A 1123 -10.72 29.04 52.05
N GLN A 1124 -11.52 28.30 51.28
CA GLN A 1124 -10.96 27.32 50.33
C GLN A 1124 -10.53 28.00 49.03
N SER A 1125 -9.22 28.21 48.86
CA SER A 1125 -8.66 28.61 47.57
C SER A 1125 -8.77 27.47 46.54
N ASN A 1126 -8.92 27.80 45.25
CA ASN A 1126 -8.98 26.82 44.14
C ASN A 1126 -7.84 25.78 44.18
N GLY A 1127 -6.69 26.08 44.79
CA GLY A 1127 -5.55 25.15 44.89
C GLY A 1127 -5.74 23.98 45.87
N GLU A 1128 -6.57 24.09 46.91
CA GLU A 1128 -6.79 22.98 47.86
C GLU A 1128 -7.75 21.90 47.30
N TYR A 1129 -8.74 22.32 46.52
CA TYR A 1129 -9.69 21.42 45.86
C TYR A 1129 -9.00 20.55 44.79
N ASP A 1130 -8.14 21.17 43.96
CA ASP A 1130 -7.36 20.47 42.93
C ASP A 1130 -6.35 19.47 43.56
N ALA A 1131 -5.71 19.85 44.67
CA ALA A 1131 -4.77 18.95 45.38
C ALA A 1131 -5.47 17.73 45.99
N GLU A 1132 -6.71 17.87 46.43
CA GLU A 1132 -7.51 16.79 46.99
C GLU A 1132 -8.01 15.80 45.92
N GLN A 1133 -8.55 16.33 44.82
CA GLN A 1133 -8.95 15.51 43.70
C GLN A 1133 -7.76 14.71 43.16
N SER A 1134 -6.58 15.34 43.06
CA SER A 1134 -5.33 14.69 42.69
C SER A 1134 -4.94 13.54 43.65
N ARG A 1135 -5.16 13.65 44.96
CA ARG A 1135 -4.88 12.56 45.91
C ARG A 1135 -5.81 11.37 45.72
N ARG A 1136 -7.11 11.60 45.46
CA ARG A 1136 -8.07 10.51 45.21
C ARG A 1136 -7.77 9.79 43.91
N GLU A 1137 -7.43 10.53 42.86
CA GLU A 1137 -7.06 9.97 41.56
C GLU A 1137 -5.81 9.09 41.69
N ARG A 1138 -4.73 9.60 42.35
CA ARG A 1138 -3.51 8.80 42.61
C ARG A 1138 -3.77 7.53 43.43
N MET A 1139 -4.64 7.59 44.43
CA MET A 1139 -4.98 6.42 45.25
C MET A 1139 -5.84 5.40 44.48
N THR A 1140 -6.74 5.88 43.62
CA THR A 1140 -7.58 5.01 42.78
C THR A 1140 -6.75 4.30 41.72
N ASP A 1141 -5.80 5.01 41.09
CA ASP A 1141 -4.83 4.45 40.16
C ASP A 1141 -4.04 3.29 40.77
N LEU A 1142 -3.45 3.50 41.96
CA LEU A 1142 -2.68 2.45 42.63
C LEU A 1142 -3.52 1.26 43.09
N LYS A 1143 -4.80 1.47 43.43
CA LYS A 1143 -5.71 0.36 43.73
C LYS A 1143 -5.98 -0.49 42.49
N ALA A 1144 -6.23 0.14 41.34
CA ALA A 1144 -6.46 -0.57 40.08
C ALA A 1144 -5.22 -1.39 39.66
N ARG A 1145 -4.03 -0.77 39.72
CA ARG A 1145 -2.75 -1.46 39.43
C ARG A 1145 -2.51 -2.65 40.35
N LEU A 1146 -2.83 -2.53 41.64
CA LEU A 1146 -2.71 -3.63 42.59
C LEU A 1146 -3.74 -4.75 42.36
N GLU A 1147 -4.94 -4.41 41.87
CA GLU A 1147 -5.96 -5.39 41.48
C GLU A 1147 -5.51 -6.22 40.27
N ASP A 1148 -4.89 -5.58 39.27
CA ASP A 1148 -4.31 -6.25 38.09
C ASP A 1148 -3.20 -7.26 38.47
N LEU A 1149 -2.48 -7.00 39.57
CA LEU A 1149 -1.42 -7.88 40.11
C LEU A 1149 -1.96 -9.02 41.01
N ASN A 1150 -3.27 -9.28 41.01
CA ASN A 1150 -3.97 -10.23 41.88
C ASN A 1150 -3.94 -9.89 43.39
N GLY A 1151 -3.66 -8.63 43.76
CA GLY A 1151 -3.63 -8.16 45.15
C GLY A 1151 -4.99 -7.83 45.76
N GLY A 1152 -6.06 -7.78 44.96
CA GLY A 1152 -7.38 -7.28 45.38
C GLY A 1152 -8.02 -8.04 46.56
N SER A 1153 -7.89 -9.36 46.60
CA SER A 1153 -8.42 -10.17 47.72
C SER A 1153 -7.68 -9.91 49.03
N MET A 1154 -6.35 -9.76 48.97
CA MET A 1154 -5.49 -9.44 50.11
C MET A 1154 -5.67 -8.00 50.59
N LEU A 1155 -5.89 -7.06 49.67
CA LEU A 1155 -6.26 -5.68 50.02
C LEU A 1155 -7.58 -5.66 50.79
N THR A 1156 -8.58 -6.41 50.33
CA THR A 1156 -9.88 -6.54 51.00
C THR A 1156 -9.72 -7.14 52.40
N GLU A 1157 -8.88 -8.18 52.54
CA GLU A 1157 -8.60 -8.81 53.84
C GLU A 1157 -7.81 -7.88 54.78
N ALA A 1158 -6.82 -7.14 54.27
CA ALA A 1158 -6.07 -6.16 55.04
C ALA A 1158 -6.96 -5.01 55.54
N MET A 1159 -7.86 -4.51 54.68
CA MET A 1159 -8.87 -3.51 55.05
C MET A 1159 -9.78 -4.05 56.17
N ALA A 1160 -10.29 -5.28 56.05
CA ALA A 1160 -11.13 -5.92 57.05
C ALA A 1160 -10.41 -6.20 58.39
N ARG A 1161 -9.16 -6.69 58.34
CA ARG A 1161 -8.33 -6.92 59.55
C ARG A 1161 -8.08 -5.62 60.29
N LEU A 1162 -7.69 -4.57 59.57
CA LEU A 1162 -7.48 -3.27 60.18
C LEU A 1162 -8.81 -2.68 60.69
N GLU A 1163 -9.97 -2.97 60.09
CA GLU A 1163 -11.29 -2.50 60.54
C GLU A 1163 -11.74 -3.21 61.83
N SER A 1164 -11.32 -4.48 62.01
CA SER A 1164 -11.51 -5.24 63.24
C SER A 1164 -10.64 -4.76 64.41
N VAL A 1165 -9.54 -4.04 64.13
CA VAL A 1165 -8.78 -3.28 65.12
C VAL A 1165 -9.50 -1.95 65.35
N ALA A 1166 -10.48 -1.99 66.25
CA ALA A 1166 -11.36 -0.87 66.60
C ALA A 1166 -10.60 0.40 67.08
N PRO A 1167 -11.24 1.59 67.01
CA PRO A 1167 -10.60 2.89 67.12
C PRO A 1167 -10.27 3.21 68.59
N GLY A 1168 -9.00 3.11 68.97
CA GLY A 1168 -8.63 3.39 70.36
C GLY A 1168 -7.15 3.60 70.68
N ALA A 1169 -6.24 3.67 69.70
CA ALA A 1169 -4.80 3.71 70.01
C ALA A 1169 -3.93 4.66 69.16
N GLU A 1170 -4.50 5.60 68.40
CA GLU A 1170 -3.72 6.71 67.79
C GLU A 1170 -4.25 8.10 68.19
N VAL A 1171 -4.89 8.21 69.36
CA VAL A 1171 -5.12 9.48 70.05
C VAL A 1171 -4.47 9.40 71.43
N SER A 1172 -3.14 9.37 71.46
CA SER A 1172 -2.37 9.63 72.68
C SER A 1172 -0.92 9.90 72.35
N ARG A 1173 -0.65 11.01 71.65
CA ARG A 1173 0.65 11.70 71.73
C ARG A 1173 0.65 13.14 71.18
N GLU A 1174 -0.42 13.89 71.40
CA GLU A 1174 -0.33 15.36 71.44
C GLU A 1174 -1.15 15.86 72.63
N GLY A 1175 -0.44 16.28 73.68
CA GLY A 1175 -1.04 16.76 74.92
C GLY A 1175 -0.15 16.57 76.15
N ASN A 1176 1.06 17.14 76.14
CA ASN A 1176 1.66 17.93 77.24
C ASN A 1176 3.17 18.13 77.03
N SER A 1177 3.56 19.42 77.07
CA SER A 1177 4.91 20.05 77.09
C SER A 1177 5.81 19.87 75.88
#